data_AF-A0A2U9R9E2-F1
#
_entry.id   AF-A0A2U9R9E2-F1
#
_cell.length_a   1.000
_cell.length_b   1.000
_cell.length_c   1.000
_cell.angle_alpha   90.00
_cell.angle_beta   90.00
_cell.angle_gamma   90.00
#
_symmetry.space_group_name_H-M   'P 1'
#
loop_
_entity.id
_entity.type
_entity.pdbx_description
1 polymer ?
#
loop_
_entity_poly.entity_id
_entity_poly.type
_entity_poly.pdbx_seq_one_letter_code
_entity_poly.pdbx_strand_id
1 'polypeptide(L)'
;MARRPTKVQSEEKSFQNAAKKRTHEEQNESSDEEFELNGKINPDDSDDESASEPEAGEPSEEDSEAELNAMLEQEEGEASEGESDSDLSFSDEDDTKSLTDRLSDVKLRTLSSESLKKLDEVHTTFVDGRPRIIKPEIEPVYDSDDSDQEEFNTIGNIPLSAYEEYPHIGYDINGKRIMRPAKGSALDQLLENIDLPEGWTGLLDKNSGSALNISEEELELIRKIEKNENTDESINMYEPTIEWFTSKTEIMPLSAAPEPKSRFTPSKHEARRIMKIVKAIREGKIIPPDQRKKIQEEEEENHYDLWEGVDDEITKDHIMTLRAPKLPPPTNEESYNPPEEYLLTPEEQKQWEEMDPSERERNFIPQKYGSLRKVPGYGENIRERFERCLDLYLAPRVRKNKLNIDPESLVPELPSPKDLRPFPIRTSTTYEGHEGKIRTLSVDPTGNWLATGSDDGTVRIWEVLTGRQVHKFNIIDTEENSEDHIESVQWNPDPDCGILAIAAGENIYICIPPIFGYEIENEGHTRIEDGFGFAKMKNNSSDMKGVASDNEEEERDEEGGANQTENDKKNAAEWFKPTKAQLENGISLVITTSRGSSACTIKKLNWHRRGDYLLSVAPDGGNKASILIHQLSKHASQSPFSKSRGILMDAKFHPTKPILIVMSQRYIRIYNLQLQQLVKKLLPGARWLSCLDIHPRGGDHLIAGSYDKRVLWHDLDLAATPYKTLRYHEKAVRSVAFHKGTLPLFCSASDDGAIHVFHATVYDDLITNPLLVPLKKLEGHKVVNSLGVLDVCWHPREAWLFSAGADHVARLWTT
;
A
#
# COMPACT_ATOMS: atom_id res chain seq x y z
N MET A 1 -30.59 -9.73 56.27
CA MET A 1 -30.45 -10.36 57.61
C MET A 1 -30.48 -11.88 57.41
N ALA A 2 -29.33 -12.50 57.16
CA ALA A 2 -28.48 -13.14 58.16
C ALA A 2 -29.10 -14.40 58.80
N ARG A 3 -28.74 -15.59 58.29
CA ARG A 3 -28.04 -16.68 59.01
C ARG A 3 -28.02 -18.00 58.20
N ARG A 4 -26.81 -18.43 57.83
CA ARG A 4 -26.36 -19.83 57.58
C ARG A 4 -26.11 -20.53 58.96
N PRO A 5 -25.55 -21.77 59.09
CA PRO A 5 -25.46 -23.00 58.25
C PRO A 5 -25.69 -24.32 59.08
N THR A 6 -25.58 -25.53 58.49
CA THR A 6 -24.57 -26.60 58.82
C THR A 6 -24.96 -28.07 58.50
N LYS A 7 -23.90 -28.87 58.27
CA LYS A 7 -23.67 -30.35 58.19
C LYS A 7 -23.64 -30.94 56.77
N VAL A 8 -22.52 -31.38 56.17
CA VAL A 8 -21.28 -32.15 56.52
C VAL A 8 -21.45 -33.68 56.42
N GLN A 9 -20.72 -34.29 55.47
CA GLN A 9 -19.91 -35.55 55.49
C GLN A 9 -19.23 -35.68 54.09
N SER A 10 -17.93 -35.43 53.90
CA SER A 10 -16.69 -36.25 54.12
C SER A 10 -16.53 -37.45 53.16
N GLU A 11 -15.64 -37.34 52.16
CA GLU A 11 -14.37 -38.12 51.96
C GLU A 11 -14.61 -39.42 51.17
N GLU A 12 -13.85 -39.86 50.15
CA GLU A 12 -12.39 -39.96 50.03
C GLU A 12 -11.93 -40.20 48.57
N LYS A 13 -10.61 -40.09 48.34
CA LYS A 13 -9.88 -40.06 47.05
C LYS A 13 -9.52 -41.45 46.51
N SER A 14 -9.28 -41.55 45.20
CA SER A 14 -8.16 -42.35 44.67
C SER A 14 -7.52 -41.67 43.45
N PHE A 15 -6.19 -41.53 43.54
CA PHE A 15 -5.24 -41.04 42.54
C PHE A 15 -4.54 -42.26 41.94
N GLN A 16 -4.22 -42.26 40.64
CA GLN A 16 -2.93 -42.77 40.14
C GLN A 16 -2.44 -41.97 38.93
N ASN A 17 -1.13 -41.68 38.98
CA ASN A 17 -0.29 -40.87 38.10
C ASN A 17 0.42 -41.69 37.02
N ALA A 18 0.84 -41.04 35.93
CA ALA A 18 2.22 -41.01 35.37
C ALA A 18 2.18 -40.26 34.02
N ALA A 19 2.88 -39.17 33.68
CA ALA A 19 4.25 -38.66 33.90
C ALA A 19 5.36 -39.29 33.03
N LYS A 20 5.83 -38.57 31.98
CA LYS A 20 7.24 -38.23 31.64
C LYS A 20 7.35 -37.59 30.22
N LYS A 21 7.92 -36.36 30.10
CA LYS A 21 9.31 -35.99 29.66
C LYS A 21 9.56 -36.24 28.16
N ARG A 22 10.24 -35.42 27.33
CA ARG A 22 11.27 -34.36 27.52
C ARG A 22 11.63 -33.73 26.13
N THR A 23 11.98 -32.43 26.09
CA THR A 23 13.07 -31.73 25.32
C THR A 23 13.36 -32.03 23.83
N HIS A 24 13.46 -30.99 22.97
CA HIS A 24 14.72 -30.38 22.48
C HIS A 24 14.52 -29.17 21.54
N GLU A 25 15.55 -28.31 21.48
CA GLU A 25 15.77 -27.12 20.63
C GLU A 25 16.25 -27.42 19.19
N GLU A 26 16.03 -26.41 18.33
CA GLU A 26 16.92 -25.82 17.30
C GLU A 26 17.07 -26.38 15.85
N GLN A 27 16.91 -25.40 14.93
CA GLN A 27 17.61 -25.12 13.64
C GLN A 27 16.94 -25.41 12.27
N ASN A 28 16.66 -24.26 11.61
CA ASN A 28 16.95 -23.81 10.23
C ASN A 28 16.20 -24.28 8.97
N GLU A 29 15.79 -23.24 8.19
CA GLU A 29 15.83 -23.05 6.72
C GLU A 29 14.98 -24.03 5.86
N SER A 30 14.33 -23.68 4.75
CA SER A 30 14.19 -22.49 3.89
C SER A 30 13.07 -22.79 2.86
N SER A 31 12.60 -21.74 2.19
CA SER A 31 12.11 -21.68 0.79
C SER A 31 10.93 -22.55 0.32
N ASP A 32 9.87 -21.84 -0.12
CA ASP A 32 9.14 -21.96 -1.39
C ASP A 32 9.16 -23.32 -2.10
N GLU A 33 7.98 -23.86 -2.39
CA GLU A 33 7.72 -24.49 -3.70
C GLU A 33 6.23 -24.61 -4.02
N GLU A 34 5.97 -24.44 -5.30
CA GLU A 34 4.73 -24.30 -6.05
C GLU A 34 4.58 -25.56 -6.95
N PHE A 35 3.36 -25.88 -7.38
CA PHE A 35 2.98 -26.78 -8.50
C PHE A 35 3.18 -28.32 -8.32
N GLU A 36 2.10 -29.13 -8.27
CA GLU A 36 1.40 -29.84 -9.39
C GLU A 36 2.21 -31.02 -9.97
N LEU A 37 1.70 -32.15 -10.47
CA LEU A 37 0.45 -32.94 -10.47
C LEU A 37 0.83 -34.28 -11.21
N ASN A 38 -0.10 -35.25 -11.27
CA ASN A 38 -0.10 -36.50 -12.07
C ASN A 38 0.58 -37.74 -11.44
N GLY A 39 0.01 -38.95 -11.43
CA GLY A 39 -1.22 -39.48 -12.01
C GLY A 39 -1.09 -41.00 -12.26
N LYS A 40 -2.25 -41.69 -12.39
CA LYS A 40 -2.53 -43.06 -12.93
C LYS A 40 -2.53 -44.23 -11.91
N ILE A 41 -3.69 -44.86 -11.57
CA ILE A 41 -4.56 -45.83 -12.33
C ILE A 41 -3.83 -47.19 -12.50
N ASN A 42 -4.28 -48.41 -12.14
CA ASN A 42 -5.52 -49.15 -11.75
C ASN A 42 -5.06 -50.60 -11.33
N PRO A 43 -5.88 -51.68 -11.16
CA PRO A 43 -7.32 -51.91 -10.79
C PRO A 43 -7.54 -53.06 -9.73
N ASP A 44 -8.82 -53.32 -9.41
CA ASP A 44 -9.47 -54.54 -8.83
C ASP A 44 -9.01 -55.06 -7.44
N ASP A 45 -9.86 -55.44 -6.48
CA ASP A 45 -11.14 -56.15 -6.54
C ASP A 45 -11.95 -56.03 -5.21
N SER A 46 -13.27 -56.12 -5.31
CA SER A 46 -14.31 -56.55 -4.34
C SER A 46 -14.49 -55.93 -2.91
N ASP A 47 -15.67 -55.33 -2.76
CA ASP A 47 -16.72 -55.52 -1.72
C ASP A 47 -16.51 -55.16 -0.22
N ASP A 48 -17.34 -54.17 0.18
CA ASP A 48 -18.30 -54.17 1.29
C ASP A 48 -18.12 -53.23 2.52
N GLU A 49 -19.24 -52.57 2.81
CA GLU A 49 -19.70 -51.92 4.05
C GLU A 49 -19.16 -50.53 4.52
N SER A 50 -20.03 -49.52 4.28
CA SER A 50 -20.77 -48.74 5.30
C SER A 50 -20.37 -47.29 5.65
N ALA A 51 -21.43 -46.46 5.62
CA ALA A 51 -21.73 -45.29 6.46
C ALA A 51 -20.97 -43.97 6.24
N SER A 52 -21.65 -42.97 5.65
CA SER A 52 -22.30 -41.87 6.43
C SER A 52 -22.75 -40.70 5.54
N GLU A 53 -24.02 -40.34 5.72
CA GLU A 53 -24.85 -39.18 5.32
C GLU A 53 -24.16 -37.80 5.18
N PRO A 54 -24.74 -36.87 4.38
CA PRO A 54 -25.85 -36.03 4.88
C PRO A 54 -27.02 -35.79 3.90
N GLU A 55 -28.17 -35.51 4.55
CA GLU A 55 -29.41 -34.84 4.11
C GLU A 55 -29.19 -33.65 3.14
N ALA A 56 -30.12 -33.20 2.28
CA ALA A 56 -31.56 -33.38 2.21
C ALA A 56 -32.00 -33.37 0.73
N GLY A 57 -32.81 -34.34 0.33
CA GLY A 57 -33.46 -34.40 -0.96
C GLY A 57 -34.86 -33.79 -0.89
N GLU A 58 -35.12 -32.83 -1.79
CA GLU A 58 -36.48 -32.46 -2.21
C GLU A 58 -36.97 -33.43 -3.31
N PRO A 59 -38.29 -33.62 -3.47
CA PRO A 59 -38.86 -34.75 -4.18
C PRO A 59 -38.84 -34.60 -5.70
N SER A 60 -38.55 -35.72 -6.34
CA SER A 60 -38.63 -36.04 -7.77
C SER A 60 -39.97 -35.67 -8.43
N GLU A 61 -39.88 -34.90 -9.52
CA GLU A 61 -40.91 -34.71 -10.56
C GLU A 61 -40.96 -35.88 -11.56
N GLU A 62 -40.96 -37.13 -11.08
CA GLU A 62 -40.94 -38.32 -11.96
C GLU A 62 -42.33 -38.85 -12.38
N ASP A 63 -43.43 -38.19 -11.99
CA ASP A 63 -44.80 -38.67 -12.32
C ASP A 63 -45.49 -37.88 -13.47
N SER A 64 -44.85 -36.85 -14.04
CA SER A 64 -45.44 -36.07 -15.14
C SER A 64 -45.16 -36.62 -16.55
N GLU A 65 -44.17 -37.50 -16.72
CA GLU A 65 -43.82 -38.07 -18.04
C GLU A 65 -44.57 -39.37 -18.38
N ALA A 66 -45.10 -40.08 -17.38
CA ALA A 66 -45.94 -41.26 -17.61
C ALA A 66 -47.37 -40.91 -18.06
N GLU A 67 -47.91 -39.76 -17.66
CA GLU A 67 -49.25 -39.30 -18.10
C GLU A 67 -49.23 -38.64 -19.49
N LEU A 68 -48.11 -38.06 -19.90
CA LEU A 68 -47.95 -37.41 -21.22
C LEU A 68 -47.79 -38.44 -22.36
N ASN A 69 -47.02 -39.51 -22.14
CA ASN A 69 -46.88 -40.60 -23.10
C ASN A 69 -48.16 -41.45 -23.24
N ALA A 70 -48.99 -41.54 -22.20
CA ALA A 70 -50.28 -42.24 -22.26
C ALA A 70 -51.37 -41.48 -23.04
N MET A 71 -51.24 -40.16 -23.23
CA MET A 71 -52.13 -39.38 -24.11
C MET A 71 -51.71 -39.47 -25.59
N LEU A 72 -50.41 -39.60 -25.87
CA LEU A 72 -49.87 -39.74 -27.23
C LEU A 72 -50.15 -41.12 -27.85
N GLU A 73 -50.30 -42.19 -27.05
CA GLU A 73 -50.70 -43.52 -27.54
C GLU A 73 -52.20 -43.69 -27.84
N GLN A 74 -53.04 -42.65 -27.67
CA GLN A 74 -54.48 -42.72 -27.99
C GLN A 74 -54.91 -42.02 -29.29
N GLU A 75 -54.02 -41.26 -29.95
CA GLU A 75 -54.29 -40.70 -31.28
C GLU A 75 -53.69 -41.53 -32.43
N GLU A 76 -52.80 -42.48 -32.14
CA GLU A 76 -52.27 -43.44 -33.12
C GLU A 76 -52.78 -44.86 -32.84
N GLY A 77 -53.88 -45.26 -33.50
CA GLY A 77 -54.15 -46.69 -33.72
C GLY A 77 -55.60 -47.20 -33.73
N GLU A 78 -56.39 -46.86 -34.76
CA GLU A 78 -57.27 -47.82 -35.45
C GLU A 78 -57.34 -47.37 -36.92
N ALA A 79 -56.33 -47.69 -37.73
CA ALA A 79 -56.04 -48.97 -38.41
C ALA A 79 -56.74 -49.10 -39.78
N SER A 80 -55.87 -49.29 -40.76
CA SER A 80 -56.02 -49.43 -42.21
C SER A 80 -56.74 -50.68 -42.68
N GLU A 81 -57.29 -50.60 -43.89
CA GLU A 81 -57.26 -51.56 -45.04
C GLU A 81 -58.52 -51.31 -45.90
N GLY A 82 -58.54 -51.20 -47.23
CA GLY A 82 -57.55 -51.32 -48.30
C GLY A 82 -58.26 -51.06 -49.66
N GLU A 83 -57.47 -50.80 -50.71
CA GLU A 83 -57.64 -51.06 -52.18
C GLU A 83 -59.07 -51.00 -52.81
N SER A 84 -59.35 -50.48 -54.02
CA SER A 84 -58.58 -50.33 -55.26
C SER A 84 -59.36 -49.44 -56.28
N ASP A 85 -58.59 -48.85 -57.20
CA ASP A 85 -58.90 -48.52 -58.61
C ASP A 85 -59.85 -47.37 -59.02
N SER A 86 -59.22 -46.39 -59.67
CA SER A 86 -59.41 -45.98 -61.08
C SER A 86 -59.78 -44.50 -61.33
N ASP A 87 -58.86 -43.88 -62.08
CA ASP A 87 -59.00 -42.78 -63.03
C ASP A 87 -59.61 -41.44 -62.57
N LEU A 88 -58.84 -40.36 -62.70
CA LEU A 88 -59.00 -39.43 -63.83
C LEU A 88 -57.92 -38.32 -63.84
N SER A 89 -57.26 -38.30 -65.00
CA SER A 89 -56.33 -37.36 -65.62
C SER A 89 -56.46 -35.85 -65.36
N PHE A 90 -55.28 -35.25 -65.14
CA PHE A 90 -54.63 -34.15 -65.89
C PHE A 90 -55.33 -32.80 -66.11
N SER A 91 -54.54 -31.77 -65.79
CA SER A 91 -54.67 -30.35 -66.10
C SER A 91 -54.97 -30.04 -67.57
N ASP A 92 -55.57 -28.86 -67.84
CA ASP A 92 -54.89 -27.85 -68.65
C ASP A 92 -55.51 -26.44 -68.58
N GLU A 93 -54.60 -25.48 -68.71
CA GLU A 93 -54.71 -24.13 -69.28
C GLU A 93 -55.14 -22.91 -68.43
N ASP A 94 -54.09 -22.16 -68.10
CA ASP A 94 -53.85 -20.75 -68.41
C ASP A 94 -54.72 -19.64 -67.78
N ASP A 95 -54.07 -18.83 -66.92
CA ASP A 95 -53.93 -17.41 -67.25
C ASP A 95 -52.79 -16.73 -66.46
N THR A 96 -51.80 -16.24 -67.21
CA THR A 96 -50.65 -15.48 -66.71
C THR A 96 -50.96 -13.98 -66.71
N LYS A 97 -51.23 -13.39 -65.53
CA LYS A 97 -51.01 -11.96 -65.28
C LYS A 97 -50.52 -11.71 -63.86
N SER A 98 -49.24 -11.32 -63.75
CA SER A 98 -48.63 -10.55 -62.66
C SER A 98 -49.24 -10.76 -61.26
N LEU A 99 -48.73 -11.74 -60.53
CA LEU A 99 -49.06 -11.91 -59.12
C LEU A 99 -48.24 -10.91 -58.29
N THR A 100 -48.75 -9.69 -58.16
CA THR A 100 -48.46 -8.89 -56.97
C THR A 100 -49.10 -9.60 -55.78
N ASP A 101 -48.31 -10.03 -54.80
CA ASP A 101 -48.89 -10.41 -53.51
C ASP A 101 -49.60 -9.16 -52.96
N ARG A 102 -50.93 -9.23 -52.86
CA ARG A 102 -51.80 -8.08 -52.61
C ARG A 102 -51.73 -7.54 -51.17
N LEU A 103 -50.72 -7.93 -50.40
CA LEU A 103 -50.69 -7.63 -48.97
C LEU A 103 -49.36 -7.13 -48.41
N SER A 104 -48.30 -7.05 -49.21
CA SER A 104 -47.00 -6.58 -48.72
C SER A 104 -46.44 -5.35 -49.44
N ASP A 105 -46.98 -4.93 -50.60
CA ASP A 105 -46.46 -3.81 -51.43
C ASP A 105 -44.94 -3.80 -51.70
N VAL A 106 -44.24 -4.88 -51.30
CA VAL A 106 -42.88 -5.20 -51.67
C VAL A 106 -42.99 -5.96 -52.98
N LYS A 107 -42.40 -5.41 -54.04
CA LYS A 107 -42.16 -6.18 -55.25
C LYS A 107 -41.25 -7.34 -54.87
N LEU A 108 -41.83 -8.54 -54.72
CA LEU A 108 -41.05 -9.76 -54.77
C LEU A 108 -40.24 -9.69 -56.06
N ARG A 109 -38.93 -9.49 -55.91
CA ARG A 109 -37.98 -10.01 -56.89
C ARG A 109 -38.05 -11.53 -56.74
N THR A 110 -39.13 -12.12 -57.24
CA THR A 110 -38.96 -13.37 -57.99
C THR A 110 -37.78 -13.10 -58.90
N LEU A 111 -36.78 -13.98 -58.89
CA LEU A 111 -35.80 -14.03 -59.99
C LEU A 111 -36.57 -13.72 -61.24
N SER A 112 -36.34 -12.51 -61.75
CA SER A 112 -37.04 -12.05 -62.92
C SER A 112 -36.86 -13.14 -63.96
N SER A 113 -37.87 -13.34 -64.78
CA SER A 113 -37.68 -13.96 -66.08
C SER A 113 -36.50 -13.37 -66.87
N GLU A 114 -35.84 -12.31 -66.42
CA GLU A 114 -34.55 -11.80 -66.91
C GLU A 114 -33.31 -12.65 -66.54
N SER A 115 -33.32 -13.42 -65.45
CA SER A 115 -32.21 -14.33 -65.10
C SER A 115 -32.39 -15.73 -65.70
N LEU A 116 -33.64 -16.18 -65.87
CA LEU A 116 -33.96 -17.39 -66.66
C LEU A 116 -33.86 -17.12 -68.17
N LYS A 117 -34.01 -15.88 -68.64
CA LYS A 117 -33.71 -15.50 -70.04
C LYS A 117 -32.25 -15.66 -70.46
N LYS A 118 -31.33 -15.96 -69.53
CA LYS A 118 -29.93 -16.27 -69.85
C LYS A 118 -29.64 -17.76 -70.02
N LEU A 119 -30.58 -18.63 -69.70
CA LEU A 119 -30.54 -20.02 -70.12
C LEU A 119 -31.44 -20.12 -71.35
N ASP A 120 -30.85 -20.48 -72.48
CA ASP A 120 -31.59 -20.82 -73.70
C ASP A 120 -32.53 -22.00 -73.38
N GLU A 121 -33.74 -21.71 -72.89
CA GLU A 121 -34.77 -22.73 -72.67
C GLU A 121 -35.24 -23.25 -74.03
N VAL A 122 -34.58 -24.31 -74.51
CA VAL A 122 -34.94 -24.98 -75.76
C VAL A 122 -36.23 -25.76 -75.53
N HIS A 123 -37.35 -25.13 -75.86
CA HIS A 123 -38.66 -25.77 -75.89
C HIS A 123 -38.68 -26.75 -77.06
N THR A 124 -38.79 -28.04 -76.76
CA THR A 124 -38.96 -29.09 -77.77
C THR A 124 -40.26 -29.82 -77.50
N THR A 125 -40.66 -30.76 -78.36
CA THR A 125 -41.81 -31.63 -78.10
C THR A 125 -41.33 -32.99 -77.64
N PHE A 126 -42.09 -33.63 -76.75
CA PHE A 126 -42.01 -35.09 -76.60
C PHE A 126 -42.43 -35.78 -77.90
N VAL A 127 -42.14 -37.08 -78.05
CA VAL A 127 -42.50 -37.84 -79.26
C VAL A 127 -44.01 -37.81 -79.53
N ASP A 128 -44.82 -37.60 -78.48
CA ASP A 128 -46.28 -37.50 -78.52
C ASP A 128 -46.85 -36.08 -78.76
N GLY A 129 -45.98 -35.07 -78.98
CA GLY A 129 -46.39 -33.70 -79.35
C GLY A 129 -46.63 -32.71 -78.21
N ARG A 130 -46.58 -33.14 -76.93
CA ARG A 130 -46.64 -32.24 -75.76
C ARG A 130 -45.34 -31.43 -75.62
N PRO A 131 -45.38 -30.15 -75.21
CA PRO A 131 -44.17 -29.35 -75.02
C PRO A 131 -43.34 -29.87 -73.84
N ARG A 132 -42.01 -29.96 -74.03
CA ARG A 132 -41.01 -30.34 -73.03
C ARG A 132 -39.99 -29.22 -72.86
N ILE A 133 -39.70 -28.91 -71.61
CA ILE A 133 -38.64 -27.98 -71.22
C ILE A 133 -37.41 -28.83 -70.94
N ILE A 134 -36.37 -28.70 -71.77
CA ILE A 134 -35.09 -29.34 -71.50
C ILE A 134 -34.40 -28.54 -70.39
N LYS A 135 -34.28 -29.15 -69.21
CA LYS A 135 -33.47 -28.61 -68.11
C LYS A 135 -31.98 -28.75 -68.47
N PRO A 136 -31.10 -27.84 -68.01
CA PRO A 136 -29.66 -28.05 -68.13
C PRO A 136 -29.27 -29.39 -67.48
N GLU A 137 -28.26 -30.06 -68.04
CA GLU A 137 -27.71 -31.27 -67.43
C GLU A 137 -27.20 -30.94 -66.02
N ILE A 138 -27.53 -31.82 -65.06
CA ILE A 138 -27.05 -31.68 -63.68
C ILE A 138 -25.57 -32.06 -63.68
N GLU A 139 -24.71 -31.13 -63.30
CA GLU A 139 -23.30 -31.42 -63.05
C GLU A 139 -23.19 -32.06 -61.65
N PRO A 140 -22.73 -33.33 -61.53
CA PRO A 140 -22.52 -33.93 -60.22
C PRO A 140 -21.26 -33.34 -59.58
N VAL A 141 -21.46 -32.44 -58.62
CA VAL A 141 -20.40 -31.78 -57.86
C VAL A 141 -20.48 -32.28 -56.42
N TYR A 142 -19.32 -32.56 -55.82
CA TYR A 142 -19.23 -32.79 -54.38
C TYR A 142 -19.34 -31.43 -53.67
N ASP A 143 -20.47 -31.21 -53.00
CA ASP A 143 -20.75 -29.98 -52.28
C ASP A 143 -20.05 -29.94 -50.91
N SER A 144 -20.13 -28.81 -50.21
CA SER A 144 -19.43 -28.59 -48.94
C SER A 144 -19.86 -29.53 -47.80
N ASP A 145 -21.05 -30.11 -47.90
CA ASP A 145 -21.61 -31.05 -46.93
C ASP A 145 -22.18 -32.26 -47.69
N ASP A 146 -21.28 -33.17 -48.06
CA ASP A 146 -21.63 -34.49 -48.55
C ASP A 146 -21.16 -35.52 -47.52
N SER A 147 -21.87 -36.65 -47.41
CA SER A 147 -21.56 -37.68 -46.41
C SER A 147 -20.18 -38.31 -46.62
N ASP A 148 -19.61 -38.14 -47.81
CA ASP A 148 -18.24 -38.52 -48.16
C ASP A 148 -17.35 -37.28 -48.33
N GLN A 149 -16.14 -37.34 -47.79
CA GLN A 149 -15.09 -36.33 -48.00
C GLN A 149 -14.04 -36.84 -48.99
N GLU A 150 -13.30 -35.92 -49.63
CA GLU A 150 -12.22 -36.27 -50.55
C GLU A 150 -11.03 -36.89 -49.79
N GLU A 151 -11.03 -38.21 -49.63
CA GLU A 151 -9.88 -38.96 -49.12
C GLU A 151 -8.85 -39.15 -50.25
N PHE A 152 -7.63 -38.65 -50.06
CA PHE A 152 -6.53 -38.88 -51.01
C PHE A 152 -6.10 -40.35 -51.03
N ASN A 153 -6.25 -41.03 -49.90
CA ASN A 153 -5.93 -42.44 -49.75
C ASN A 153 -7.15 -43.35 -49.96
N THR A 154 -6.98 -44.46 -50.70
CA THR A 154 -8.07 -45.37 -51.08
C THR A 154 -8.12 -46.67 -50.28
N ILE A 155 -7.43 -46.74 -49.14
CA ILE A 155 -7.29 -47.97 -48.33
C ILE A 155 -8.58 -48.41 -47.63
N GLY A 156 -9.59 -47.56 -47.50
CA GLY A 156 -10.85 -47.89 -46.84
C GLY A 156 -10.67 -48.30 -45.37
N ASN A 157 -11.60 -49.10 -44.84
CA ASN A 157 -11.60 -49.52 -43.43
C ASN A 157 -10.74 -50.79 -43.19
N ILE A 158 -9.42 -50.67 -43.40
CA ILE A 158 -8.43 -51.71 -43.08
C ILE A 158 -7.43 -51.22 -42.02
N PRO A 159 -6.93 -52.12 -41.14
CA PRO A 159 -6.05 -51.71 -40.05
C PRO A 159 -4.71 -51.20 -40.58
N LEU A 160 -4.29 -50.01 -40.12
CA LEU A 160 -3.05 -49.33 -40.52
C LEU A 160 -1.77 -50.09 -40.16
N SER A 161 -1.86 -51.09 -39.27
CA SER A 161 -0.75 -52.00 -38.93
C SER A 161 -0.17 -52.70 -40.16
N ALA A 162 -0.98 -52.97 -41.20
CA ALA A 162 -0.52 -53.55 -42.46
C ALA A 162 0.53 -52.68 -43.20
N TYR A 163 0.62 -51.39 -42.89
CA TYR A 163 1.56 -50.45 -43.52
C TYR A 163 2.70 -49.98 -42.59
N GLU A 164 2.79 -50.45 -41.34
CA GLU A 164 3.81 -50.03 -40.37
C GLU A 164 5.24 -50.31 -40.83
N GLU A 165 5.45 -51.46 -41.49
CA GLU A 165 6.75 -51.88 -42.03
C GLU A 165 7.08 -51.20 -43.38
N TYR A 166 6.12 -50.51 -43.98
CA TYR A 166 6.25 -49.90 -45.30
C TYR A 166 6.50 -48.39 -45.25
N PRO A 167 7.30 -47.82 -46.19
CA PRO A 167 7.60 -46.39 -46.23
C PRO A 167 6.47 -45.52 -46.80
N HIS A 168 5.33 -46.12 -47.14
CA HIS A 168 4.17 -45.50 -47.76
C HIS A 168 2.90 -46.06 -47.11
N ILE A 169 1.79 -45.32 -47.19
CA ILE A 169 0.48 -45.72 -46.66
C ILE A 169 -0.51 -45.71 -47.80
N GLY A 170 -0.79 -46.89 -48.37
CA GLY A 170 -1.76 -47.01 -49.45
C GLY A 170 -1.34 -46.37 -50.78
N TYR A 171 -2.34 -46.18 -51.65
CA TYR A 171 -2.17 -45.66 -53.00
C TYR A 171 -3.29 -44.66 -53.34
N ASP A 172 -2.98 -43.65 -54.15
CA ASP A 172 -3.97 -42.72 -54.70
C ASP A 172 -4.90 -43.44 -55.69
N ILE A 173 -6.00 -42.78 -56.05
CA ILE A 173 -6.95 -43.21 -57.12
C ILE A 173 -6.24 -43.52 -58.45
N ASN A 174 -5.11 -42.83 -58.73
CA ASN A 174 -4.28 -43.02 -59.92
C ASN A 174 -3.17 -44.09 -59.76
N GLY A 175 -3.11 -44.80 -58.63
CA GLY A 175 -2.14 -45.86 -58.35
C GLY A 175 -0.73 -45.38 -57.97
N LYS A 176 -0.57 -44.12 -57.55
CA LYS A 176 0.70 -43.60 -57.02
C LYS A 176 0.84 -43.94 -55.53
N ARG A 177 2.08 -44.14 -55.06
CA ARG A 177 2.36 -44.44 -53.65
C ARG A 177 2.30 -43.17 -52.81
N ILE A 178 1.53 -43.18 -51.73
CA ILE A 178 1.44 -42.09 -50.76
C ILE A 178 2.56 -42.26 -49.74
N MET A 179 3.63 -41.47 -49.87
CA MET A 179 4.76 -41.56 -48.95
C MET A 179 4.40 -41.00 -47.58
N ARG A 180 4.93 -41.61 -46.52
CA ARG A 180 4.78 -41.06 -45.16
C ARG A 180 5.47 -39.68 -45.07
N PRO A 181 4.89 -38.71 -44.35
CA PRO A 181 5.60 -37.49 -44.02
C PRO A 181 6.85 -37.83 -43.20
N ALA A 182 7.83 -36.92 -43.19
CA ALA A 182 9.07 -37.15 -42.45
C ALA A 182 8.75 -37.38 -40.97
N LYS A 183 9.26 -38.48 -40.40
CA LYS A 183 9.11 -38.74 -38.97
C LYS A 183 9.84 -37.61 -38.21
N GLY A 184 9.13 -36.95 -37.29
CA GLY A 184 9.70 -35.98 -36.36
C GLY A 184 10.88 -36.56 -35.58
N SER A 185 11.70 -35.70 -35.00
CA SER A 185 12.84 -36.13 -34.18
C SER A 185 12.35 -37.05 -33.06
N ALA A 186 13.21 -37.96 -32.58
CA ALA A 186 12.88 -38.78 -31.41
C ALA A 186 12.52 -37.93 -30.17
N LEU A 187 12.98 -36.67 -30.14
CA LEU A 187 12.64 -35.69 -29.12
C LEU A 187 11.22 -35.15 -29.28
N ASP A 188 10.78 -34.88 -30.51
CA ASP A 188 9.44 -34.38 -30.81
C ASP A 188 8.38 -35.45 -30.48
N GLN A 189 8.65 -36.71 -30.82
CA GLN A 189 7.78 -37.84 -30.43
C GLN A 189 7.72 -38.04 -28.91
N LEU A 190 8.79 -37.70 -28.19
CA LEU A 190 8.80 -37.77 -26.72
C LEU A 190 7.99 -36.61 -26.14
N LEU A 191 8.14 -35.39 -26.68
CA LEU A 191 7.36 -34.22 -26.28
C LEU A 191 5.86 -34.45 -26.50
N GLU A 192 5.46 -34.97 -27.66
CA GLU A 192 4.05 -35.31 -27.95
C GLU A 192 3.46 -36.35 -26.99
N ASN A 193 4.29 -37.19 -26.34
CA ASN A 193 3.85 -38.14 -25.32
C ASN A 193 3.78 -37.55 -23.90
N ILE A 194 4.54 -36.49 -23.63
CA ILE A 194 4.52 -35.78 -22.33
C ILE A 194 3.42 -34.73 -22.36
N ASP A 195 3.47 -33.84 -23.36
CA ASP A 195 2.51 -32.77 -23.60
C ASP A 195 1.75 -33.09 -24.90
N LEU A 196 0.55 -33.66 -24.73
CA LEU A 196 -0.31 -34.02 -25.85
C LEU A 196 -0.70 -32.76 -26.64
N PRO A 197 -0.73 -32.82 -27.99
CA PRO A 197 -1.27 -31.72 -28.81
C PRO A 197 -2.71 -31.38 -28.42
N GLU A 198 -3.08 -30.09 -28.52
CA GLU A 198 -4.37 -29.55 -28.06
C GLU A 198 -5.60 -30.25 -28.67
N GLY A 199 -5.50 -30.71 -29.92
CA GLY A 199 -6.55 -31.46 -30.62
C GLY A 199 -6.31 -32.97 -30.72
N TRP A 200 -5.55 -33.58 -29.81
CA TRP A 200 -5.16 -34.98 -29.92
C TRP A 200 -6.34 -35.95 -29.75
N THR A 201 -6.60 -36.80 -30.75
CA THR A 201 -7.69 -37.81 -30.73
C THR A 201 -7.24 -39.22 -30.36
N GLY A 202 -5.94 -39.48 -30.34
CA GLY A 202 -5.36 -40.82 -30.17
C GLY A 202 -5.51 -41.75 -31.38
N LEU A 203 -6.17 -41.32 -32.46
CA LEU A 203 -6.29 -42.07 -33.71
C LEU A 203 -5.21 -41.62 -34.71
N LEU A 204 -4.83 -42.52 -35.62
CA LEU A 204 -3.90 -42.22 -36.72
C LEU A 204 -4.68 -41.77 -37.96
N ASP A 205 -4.22 -40.71 -38.61
CA ASP A 205 -4.79 -40.24 -39.88
C ASP A 205 -4.56 -41.28 -40.99
N LYS A 206 -5.62 -41.59 -41.76
CA LYS A 206 -5.58 -42.54 -42.87
C LYS A 206 -4.66 -42.06 -44.01
N ASN A 207 -4.53 -40.74 -44.21
CA ASN A 207 -3.76 -40.20 -45.33
C ASN A 207 -2.25 -40.17 -45.04
N SER A 208 -1.87 -39.67 -43.86
CA SER A 208 -0.47 -39.41 -43.51
C SER A 208 0.13 -40.42 -42.52
N GLY A 209 -0.71 -41.09 -41.72
CA GLY A 209 -0.29 -42.00 -40.64
C GLY A 209 0.41 -41.32 -39.46
N SER A 210 0.36 -40.00 -39.36
CA SER A 210 0.62 -39.26 -38.12
C SER A 210 -0.64 -39.25 -37.23
N ALA A 211 -0.53 -38.72 -36.01
CA ALA A 211 -1.69 -38.53 -35.14
C ALA A 211 -2.72 -37.59 -35.81
N LEU A 212 -3.99 -37.98 -35.77
CA LEU A 212 -5.10 -37.17 -36.26
C LEU A 212 -5.44 -36.12 -35.21
N ASN A 213 -5.28 -34.85 -35.57
CA ASN A 213 -5.58 -33.72 -34.71
C ASN A 213 -6.87 -33.04 -35.19
N ILE A 214 -7.71 -32.63 -34.23
CA ILE A 214 -8.93 -31.85 -34.47
C ILE A 214 -8.54 -30.36 -34.58
N SER A 215 -9.22 -29.63 -35.47
CA SER A 215 -9.04 -28.18 -35.59
C SER A 215 -9.66 -27.42 -34.41
N GLU A 216 -9.21 -26.20 -34.16
CA GLU A 216 -9.76 -25.36 -33.07
C GLU A 216 -11.27 -25.09 -33.26
N GLU A 217 -11.72 -24.88 -34.50
CA GLU A 217 -13.13 -24.66 -34.85
C GLU A 217 -14.01 -25.89 -34.54
N GLU A 218 -13.51 -27.09 -34.83
CA GLU A 218 -14.20 -28.34 -34.52
C GLU A 218 -14.23 -28.60 -33.01
N LEU A 219 -13.15 -28.30 -32.27
CA LEU A 219 -13.14 -28.40 -30.81
C LEU A 219 -14.13 -27.43 -30.16
N GLU A 220 -14.21 -26.19 -30.66
CA GLU A 220 -15.21 -25.23 -30.22
C GLU A 220 -16.62 -25.69 -30.57
N LEU A 221 -16.83 -26.27 -31.75
CA LEU A 221 -18.12 -26.82 -32.16
C LEU A 221 -18.55 -27.98 -31.25
N ILE A 222 -17.66 -28.93 -30.95
CA ILE A 222 -17.92 -30.05 -30.03
C ILE A 222 -18.29 -29.51 -28.65
N ARG A 223 -17.53 -28.53 -28.15
CA ARG A 223 -17.80 -27.90 -26.86
C ARG A 223 -19.16 -27.17 -26.84
N LYS A 224 -19.50 -26.47 -27.92
CA LYS A 224 -20.81 -25.82 -28.08
C LYS A 224 -21.93 -26.86 -28.05
N ILE A 225 -21.75 -27.99 -28.74
CA ILE A 225 -22.70 -29.10 -28.73
C ILE A 225 -22.86 -29.70 -27.32
N GLU A 226 -21.77 -30.02 -26.61
CA GLU A 226 -21.83 -30.58 -25.26
C GLU A 226 -22.57 -29.68 -24.27
N LYS A 227 -22.40 -28.38 -24.42
CA LYS A 227 -23.02 -27.39 -23.54
C LYS A 227 -24.40 -26.94 -24.00
N ASN A 228 -24.90 -27.48 -25.11
CA ASN A 228 -26.11 -27.02 -25.81
C ASN A 228 -26.08 -25.51 -26.11
N GLU A 229 -24.89 -24.97 -26.38
CA GLU A 229 -24.71 -23.60 -26.88
C GLU A 229 -25.01 -23.56 -28.39
N ASN A 230 -25.40 -22.38 -28.89
CA ASN A 230 -25.76 -22.23 -30.30
C ASN A 230 -24.53 -22.46 -31.20
N THR A 231 -24.65 -23.40 -32.15
CA THR A 231 -23.57 -23.79 -33.06
C THR A 231 -23.42 -22.82 -34.22
N ASP A 232 -24.52 -22.30 -34.76
CA ASP A 232 -24.51 -21.26 -35.79
C ASP A 232 -24.68 -19.87 -35.18
N GLU A 233 -23.59 -19.12 -35.14
CA GLU A 233 -23.53 -17.78 -34.55
C GLU A 233 -24.38 -16.75 -35.30
N SER A 234 -24.78 -17.05 -36.54
CA SER A 234 -25.56 -16.14 -37.39
C SER A 234 -27.04 -16.10 -37.02
N ILE A 235 -27.51 -17.07 -36.24
CA ILE A 235 -28.93 -17.23 -35.88
C ILE A 235 -29.23 -16.52 -34.57
N ASN A 236 -30.29 -15.72 -34.58
CA ASN A 236 -30.82 -15.13 -33.36
C ASN A 236 -31.84 -16.09 -32.73
N MET A 237 -31.52 -16.63 -31.55
CA MET A 237 -32.38 -17.60 -30.84
C MET A 237 -33.75 -17.03 -30.45
N TYR A 238 -33.89 -15.71 -30.38
CA TYR A 238 -35.11 -15.03 -29.96
C TYR A 238 -35.63 -14.12 -31.05
N GLU A 239 -35.77 -14.65 -32.26
CA GLU A 239 -36.41 -13.91 -33.35
C GLU A 239 -37.87 -13.57 -33.00
N PRO A 240 -38.29 -12.30 -33.20
CA PRO A 240 -39.67 -11.92 -32.98
C PRO A 240 -40.58 -12.67 -33.96
N THR A 241 -41.68 -13.22 -33.46
CA THR A 241 -42.64 -13.95 -34.29
C THR A 241 -43.22 -13.03 -35.37
N ILE A 242 -42.90 -13.30 -36.63
CA ILE A 242 -43.43 -12.54 -37.76
C ILE A 242 -44.80 -13.11 -38.13
N GLU A 243 -45.84 -12.32 -37.89
CA GLU A 243 -47.24 -12.66 -38.20
C GLU A 243 -47.58 -12.54 -39.70
N TRP A 244 -46.82 -13.24 -40.55
CA TRP A 244 -47.00 -13.20 -42.01
C TRP A 244 -48.33 -13.81 -42.49
N PHE A 245 -48.97 -14.64 -41.66
CA PHE A 245 -50.25 -15.28 -41.94
C PHE A 245 -51.43 -14.59 -41.24
N THR A 246 -51.36 -14.36 -39.93
CA THR A 246 -52.45 -13.79 -39.11
C THR A 246 -52.71 -12.30 -39.38
N SER A 247 -51.76 -11.59 -39.99
CA SER A 247 -51.98 -10.23 -40.48
C SER A 247 -53.14 -10.12 -41.49
N LYS A 248 -53.50 -11.23 -42.16
CA LYS A 248 -54.66 -11.35 -43.05
C LYS A 248 -55.84 -11.93 -42.27
N THR A 249 -56.79 -11.09 -41.82
CA THR A 249 -57.99 -11.58 -41.11
C THR A 249 -59.01 -12.22 -42.06
N GLU A 250 -59.45 -13.44 -41.76
CA GLU A 250 -60.46 -14.17 -42.55
C GLU A 250 -61.89 -13.70 -42.24
N ILE A 251 -62.70 -13.53 -43.29
CA ILE A 251 -64.07 -12.98 -43.19
C ILE A 251 -65.13 -14.09 -43.04
N MET A 252 -64.83 -15.31 -43.47
CA MET A 252 -65.73 -16.46 -43.38
C MET A 252 -65.03 -17.60 -42.64
N PRO A 253 -65.77 -18.49 -41.93
CA PRO A 253 -65.17 -19.71 -41.40
C PRO A 253 -64.69 -20.60 -42.55
N LEU A 254 -63.54 -21.25 -42.36
CA LEU A 254 -62.88 -22.10 -43.35
C LEU A 254 -63.76 -23.27 -43.87
N SER A 255 -64.75 -23.69 -43.09
CA SER A 255 -65.67 -24.79 -43.45
C SER A 255 -67.13 -24.39 -43.33
N ALA A 256 -67.91 -24.76 -44.33
CA ALA A 256 -69.37 -24.61 -44.36
C ALA A 256 -70.11 -25.88 -43.86
N ALA A 257 -69.43 -26.73 -43.07
CA ALA A 257 -70.04 -27.96 -42.56
C ALA A 257 -71.26 -27.65 -41.64
N PRO A 258 -72.39 -28.35 -41.83
CA PRO A 258 -73.57 -28.15 -41.00
C PRO A 258 -73.34 -28.67 -39.58
N GLU A 259 -73.83 -27.94 -38.58
CA GLU A 259 -73.58 -28.28 -37.19
C GLU A 259 -74.32 -29.56 -36.74
N PRO A 260 -73.64 -30.48 -36.05
CA PRO A 260 -74.25 -31.73 -35.58
C PRO A 260 -75.15 -31.51 -34.35
N LYS A 261 -76.18 -32.36 -34.23
CA LYS A 261 -77.20 -32.28 -33.16
C LYS A 261 -76.66 -32.43 -31.73
N SER A 262 -75.49 -33.02 -31.56
CA SER A 262 -74.80 -33.11 -30.27
C SER A 262 -74.39 -31.73 -29.72
N ARG A 263 -74.29 -30.70 -30.55
CA ARG A 263 -74.07 -29.31 -30.11
C ARG A 263 -75.30 -28.70 -29.41
N PHE A 264 -76.50 -29.22 -29.70
CA PHE A 264 -77.78 -28.69 -29.19
C PHE A 264 -78.45 -29.58 -28.14
N THR A 265 -77.95 -30.80 -27.93
CA THR A 265 -78.46 -31.74 -26.93
C THR A 265 -77.44 -31.96 -25.83
N PRO A 266 -77.86 -32.28 -24.58
CA PRO A 266 -76.93 -32.57 -23.50
C PRO A 266 -75.94 -33.68 -23.89
N SER A 267 -74.68 -33.49 -23.51
CA SER A 267 -73.57 -34.33 -23.97
C SER A 267 -73.71 -35.77 -23.45
N LYS A 268 -73.77 -36.72 -24.39
CA LYS A 268 -73.76 -38.16 -24.05
C LYS A 268 -72.42 -38.63 -23.51
N HIS A 269 -71.34 -37.92 -23.83
CA HIS A 269 -70.00 -38.23 -23.32
C HIS A 269 -69.87 -37.76 -21.87
N GLU A 270 -70.43 -36.60 -21.56
CA GLU A 270 -70.55 -36.10 -20.19
C GLU A 270 -71.39 -37.04 -19.32
N ALA A 271 -72.55 -37.51 -19.83
CA ALA A 271 -73.36 -38.49 -19.10
C ALA A 271 -72.59 -39.79 -18.79
N ARG A 272 -71.78 -40.29 -19.74
CA ARG A 272 -70.90 -41.45 -19.50
C ARG A 272 -69.82 -41.15 -18.46
N ARG A 273 -69.19 -39.98 -18.52
CA ARG A 273 -68.16 -39.54 -17.56
C ARG A 273 -68.74 -39.37 -16.16
N ILE A 274 -69.92 -38.77 -16.02
CA ILE A 274 -70.65 -38.67 -14.75
C ILE A 274 -70.90 -40.06 -14.18
N MET A 275 -71.35 -41.02 -14.99
CA MET A 275 -71.57 -42.38 -14.51
C MET A 275 -70.27 -43.09 -14.08
N LYS A 276 -69.15 -42.82 -14.75
CA LYS A 276 -67.81 -43.31 -14.35
C LYS A 276 -67.38 -42.72 -13.02
N ILE A 277 -67.55 -41.41 -12.83
CA ILE A 277 -67.23 -40.68 -11.58
C ILE A 277 -68.13 -41.16 -10.45
N VAL A 278 -69.43 -41.34 -10.69
CA VAL A 278 -70.37 -41.89 -9.71
C VAL A 278 -69.97 -43.29 -9.28
N LYS A 279 -69.47 -44.13 -10.20
CA LYS A 279 -68.92 -45.45 -9.85
C LYS A 279 -67.66 -45.32 -8.97
N ALA A 280 -66.74 -44.43 -9.33
CA ALA A 280 -65.51 -44.18 -8.57
C ALA A 280 -65.74 -43.56 -7.18
N ILE A 281 -66.78 -42.72 -7.03
CA ILE A 281 -67.22 -42.18 -5.73
C ILE A 281 -67.80 -43.31 -4.87
N ARG A 282 -68.60 -44.24 -5.43
CA ARG A 282 -69.11 -45.41 -4.68
C ARG A 282 -68.00 -46.37 -4.26
N GLU A 283 -66.96 -46.50 -5.07
CA GLU A 283 -65.76 -47.28 -4.75
C GLU A 283 -64.82 -46.56 -3.77
N GLY A 284 -65.10 -45.30 -3.42
CA GLY A 284 -64.30 -44.51 -2.48
C GLY A 284 -62.98 -43.96 -3.03
N LYS A 285 -62.73 -44.11 -4.34
CA LYS A 285 -61.51 -43.62 -5.01
C LYS A 285 -61.53 -42.12 -5.28
N ILE A 286 -62.72 -41.54 -5.40
CA ILE A 286 -62.92 -40.10 -5.57
C ILE A 286 -63.68 -39.59 -4.36
N ILE A 287 -63.04 -38.67 -3.62
CA ILE A 287 -63.66 -37.98 -2.50
C ILE A 287 -64.57 -36.88 -3.06
N PRO A 288 -65.84 -36.80 -2.61
CA PRO A 288 -66.74 -35.72 -2.99
C PRO A 288 -66.16 -34.33 -2.70
N PRO A 289 -66.47 -33.32 -3.54
CA PRO A 289 -65.92 -31.97 -3.39
C PRO A 289 -66.26 -31.34 -2.03
N ASP A 290 -67.41 -31.67 -1.43
CA ASP A 290 -67.81 -31.18 -0.11
C ASP A 290 -66.94 -31.73 1.04
N GLN A 291 -66.39 -32.95 0.87
CA GLN A 291 -65.45 -33.52 1.83
C GLN A 291 -64.02 -33.02 1.59
N ARG A 292 -63.64 -32.84 0.33
CA ARG A 292 -62.33 -32.24 -0.03
C ARG A 292 -62.18 -30.81 0.50
N LYS A 293 -63.24 -29.99 0.45
CA LYS A 293 -63.23 -28.64 1.02
C LYS A 293 -62.99 -28.65 2.53
N LYS A 294 -63.58 -29.61 3.25
CA LYS A 294 -63.35 -29.76 4.70
C LYS A 294 -61.90 -30.16 5.02
N ILE A 295 -61.32 -31.04 4.21
CA ILE A 295 -59.91 -31.44 4.35
C ILE A 295 -58.98 -30.26 4.07
N GLN A 296 -59.25 -29.45 3.03
CA GLN A 296 -58.46 -28.24 2.75
C GLN A 296 -58.59 -27.19 3.87
N GLU A 297 -59.78 -26.98 4.41
CA GLU A 297 -59.98 -26.09 5.57
C GLU A 297 -59.20 -26.60 6.80
N GLU A 298 -59.13 -27.92 7.02
CA GLU A 298 -58.33 -28.53 8.10
C GLU A 298 -56.81 -28.45 7.85
N GLU A 299 -56.35 -28.54 6.60
CA GLU A 299 -54.93 -28.41 6.23
C GLU A 299 -54.43 -26.96 6.26
N GLU A 300 -55.25 -25.99 5.85
CA GLU A 300 -54.95 -24.56 5.88
C GLU A 300 -54.86 -24.00 7.33
N GLU A 301 -55.45 -24.69 8.31
CA GLU A 301 -55.46 -24.29 9.72
C GLU A 301 -54.38 -24.97 10.60
N ASN A 302 -53.46 -25.75 10.04
CA ASN A 302 -52.38 -26.38 10.81
C ASN A 302 -51.32 -25.37 11.28
N HIS A 303 -51.56 -24.76 12.45
CA HIS A 303 -50.60 -23.91 13.15
C HIS A 303 -49.70 -24.80 14.03
N TYR A 304 -48.49 -25.09 13.58
CA TYR A 304 -47.45 -25.71 14.41
C TYR A 304 -46.32 -24.71 14.68
N ASP A 305 -45.73 -24.79 15.87
CA ASP A 305 -44.60 -23.94 16.22
C ASP A 305 -43.34 -24.47 15.54
N LEU A 306 -42.83 -23.72 14.55
CA LEU A 306 -41.59 -24.03 13.84
C LEU A 306 -40.36 -24.01 14.76
N TRP A 307 -40.48 -23.40 15.94
CA TRP A 307 -39.37 -23.21 16.88
C TRP A 307 -39.40 -24.18 18.06
N GLU A 308 -40.39 -25.08 18.13
CA GLU A 308 -40.47 -26.09 19.19
C GLU A 308 -39.37 -27.15 18.99
N GLY A 309 -38.31 -27.08 19.81
CA GLY A 309 -37.20 -28.05 19.79
C GLY A 309 -35.92 -27.61 19.07
N VAL A 310 -35.81 -26.34 18.64
CA VAL A 310 -34.55 -25.81 18.07
C VAL A 310 -33.53 -25.55 19.18
N ASP A 311 -32.51 -26.39 19.26
CA ASP A 311 -31.38 -26.22 20.20
C ASP A 311 -30.54 -24.98 19.85
N ASP A 312 -30.10 -24.24 20.88
CA ASP A 312 -29.31 -23.01 20.77
C ASP A 312 -27.98 -23.18 19.98
N GLU A 313 -27.53 -24.41 19.72
CA GLU A 313 -26.25 -24.69 19.05
C GLU A 313 -26.22 -24.28 17.57
N ILE A 314 -27.36 -24.29 16.87
CA ILE A 314 -27.49 -23.83 15.48
C ILE A 314 -27.26 -22.32 15.36
N THR A 315 -27.38 -21.58 16.47
CA THR A 315 -27.28 -20.11 16.50
C THR A 315 -25.87 -19.55 16.66
N LYS A 316 -24.82 -20.40 16.72
CA LYS A 316 -23.44 -19.92 16.82
C LYS A 316 -23.12 -19.04 15.62
N ASP A 317 -22.90 -17.75 15.89
CA ASP A 317 -22.59 -16.74 14.88
C ASP A 317 -21.36 -17.16 14.08
N HIS A 318 -21.59 -17.65 12.86
CA HIS A 318 -20.52 -18.06 11.96
C HIS A 318 -19.74 -16.83 11.49
N ILE A 319 -18.43 -16.97 11.28
CA ILE A 319 -17.54 -15.84 10.95
C ILE A 319 -18.00 -15.11 9.68
N MET A 320 -18.67 -15.82 8.77
CA MET A 320 -19.21 -15.30 7.51
C MET A 320 -20.55 -14.56 7.65
N THR A 321 -21.29 -14.72 8.75
CA THR A 321 -22.64 -14.13 8.93
C THR A 321 -22.64 -13.04 10.01
N LEU A 322 -22.10 -11.87 9.67
CA LEU A 322 -22.14 -10.70 10.56
C LEU A 322 -23.57 -10.12 10.62
N ARG A 323 -24.27 -10.37 11.73
CA ARG A 323 -25.63 -9.84 11.96
C ARG A 323 -25.62 -8.32 12.05
N ALA A 324 -26.66 -7.69 11.54
CA ALA A 324 -26.80 -6.24 11.67
C ALA A 324 -26.91 -5.84 13.16
N PRO A 325 -26.31 -4.70 13.57
CA PRO A 325 -26.44 -4.21 14.94
C PRO A 325 -27.91 -3.88 15.24
N LYS A 326 -28.35 -4.23 16.44
CA LYS A 326 -29.66 -3.84 16.95
C LYS A 326 -29.67 -2.33 17.19
N LEU A 327 -30.84 -1.71 17.02
CA LEU A 327 -31.03 -0.31 17.40
C LEU A 327 -30.75 -0.15 18.90
N PRO A 328 -30.08 0.93 19.32
CA PRO A 328 -29.93 1.21 20.75
C PRO A 328 -31.32 1.40 21.38
N PRO A 329 -31.48 1.05 22.67
CA PRO A 329 -32.72 1.33 23.38
C PRO A 329 -32.96 2.85 23.48
N PRO A 330 -34.22 3.30 23.45
CA PRO A 330 -34.56 4.71 23.65
C PRO A 330 -33.98 5.28 24.94
N THR A 331 -33.39 6.47 24.86
CA THR A 331 -32.77 7.16 26.00
C THR A 331 -33.68 8.24 26.58
N ASN A 332 -33.26 8.87 27.68
CA ASN A 332 -34.02 9.95 28.33
C ASN A 332 -34.20 11.18 27.43
N GLU A 333 -33.33 11.39 26.43
CA GLU A 333 -33.39 12.52 25.48
C GLU A 333 -34.59 12.41 24.52
N GLU A 334 -34.97 11.19 24.14
CA GLU A 334 -36.11 10.88 23.25
C GLU A 334 -37.46 10.92 23.98
N SER A 335 -37.44 11.10 25.30
CA SER A 335 -38.67 11.19 26.07
C SER A 335 -39.42 12.47 25.69
N TYR A 336 -40.76 12.41 25.73
CA TYR A 336 -41.59 13.59 25.48
C TYR A 336 -41.45 14.69 26.56
N ASN A 337 -40.82 14.36 27.68
CA ASN A 337 -40.59 15.26 28.80
C ASN A 337 -39.15 15.08 29.32
N PRO A 338 -38.14 15.48 28.52
CA PRO A 338 -36.76 15.34 28.92
C PRO A 338 -36.40 16.38 29.99
N PRO A 339 -35.37 16.11 30.81
CA PRO A 339 -34.72 17.14 31.62
C PRO A 339 -34.34 18.36 30.77
N GLU A 340 -34.38 19.54 31.37
CA GLU A 340 -34.14 20.80 30.65
C GLU A 340 -32.71 20.94 30.12
N GLU A 341 -31.76 20.18 30.67
CA GLU A 341 -30.38 20.08 30.20
C GLU A 341 -30.26 19.54 28.76
N TYR A 342 -31.24 18.76 28.30
CA TYR A 342 -31.24 18.20 26.94
C TYR A 342 -31.90 19.12 25.92
N LEU A 343 -32.57 20.19 26.34
CA LEU A 343 -33.19 21.12 25.40
C LEU A 343 -32.12 22.01 24.76
N LEU A 344 -32.01 21.94 23.43
CA LEU A 344 -31.05 22.77 22.70
C LEU A 344 -31.34 24.26 22.88
N THR A 345 -30.27 25.03 23.02
CA THR A 345 -30.33 26.48 22.96
C THR A 345 -30.72 26.97 21.56
N PRO A 346 -31.29 28.17 21.41
CA PRO A 346 -31.67 28.69 20.09
C PRO A 346 -30.51 28.81 19.10
N GLU A 347 -29.28 29.01 19.60
CA GLU A 347 -28.06 29.07 18.79
C GLU A 347 -27.67 27.69 18.26
N GLU A 348 -27.75 26.66 19.11
CA GLU A 348 -27.49 25.26 18.72
C GLU A 348 -28.57 24.72 17.78
N GLN A 349 -29.84 25.11 17.95
CA GLN A 349 -30.92 24.73 17.02
C GLN A 349 -30.62 25.24 15.61
N LYS A 350 -30.17 26.49 15.50
CA LYS A 350 -29.79 27.07 14.22
C LYS A 350 -28.58 26.35 13.61
N GLN A 351 -27.56 26.03 14.42
CA GLN A 351 -26.42 25.24 13.96
C GLN A 351 -26.85 23.84 13.49
N TRP A 352 -27.78 23.20 14.19
CA TRP A 352 -28.33 21.90 13.81
C TRP A 352 -29.10 21.94 12.49
N GLU A 353 -29.89 23.00 12.25
CA GLU A 353 -30.59 23.22 10.98
C GLU A 353 -29.63 23.50 9.82
N GLU A 354 -28.51 24.20 10.07
CA GLU A 354 -27.45 24.46 9.08
C GLU A 354 -26.62 23.22 8.74
N MET A 355 -26.48 22.24 9.65
CA MET A 355 -25.78 20.98 9.38
C MET A 355 -26.57 20.04 8.47
N ASP A 356 -25.87 19.34 7.59
CA ASP A 356 -26.45 18.33 6.68
C ASP A 356 -27.01 17.11 7.44
N PRO A 357 -28.17 16.54 7.05
CA PRO A 357 -28.82 15.46 7.80
C PRO A 357 -27.97 14.24 8.13
N SER A 358 -26.99 13.88 7.28
CA SER A 358 -26.11 12.72 7.49
C SER A 358 -24.99 12.95 8.50
N GLU A 359 -24.60 14.21 8.73
CA GLU A 359 -23.52 14.59 9.65
C GLU A 359 -24.04 14.91 11.06
N ARG A 360 -25.37 15.03 11.20
CA ARG A 360 -26.01 15.31 12.49
C ARG A 360 -25.78 14.15 13.45
N GLU A 361 -25.41 14.49 14.68
CA GLU A 361 -25.33 13.52 15.77
C GLU A 361 -26.70 12.92 16.12
N ARG A 362 -27.76 13.71 15.93
CA ARG A 362 -29.15 13.37 16.25
C ARG A 362 -30.05 13.66 15.06
N ASN A 363 -30.94 12.71 14.76
CA ASN A 363 -31.93 12.84 13.69
C ASN A 363 -33.10 13.76 14.10
N PHE A 364 -33.33 13.96 15.41
CA PHE A 364 -34.43 14.75 15.95
C PHE A 364 -33.93 15.89 16.86
N ILE A 365 -34.81 16.88 17.08
CA ILE A 365 -34.62 17.93 18.09
C ILE A 365 -35.35 17.50 19.38
N PRO A 366 -34.69 17.43 20.55
CA PRO A 366 -35.34 17.14 21.81
C PRO A 366 -36.32 18.27 22.19
N GLN A 367 -37.57 17.90 22.46
CA GLN A 367 -38.64 18.83 22.80
C GLN A 367 -39.34 18.40 24.08
N LYS A 368 -39.71 19.38 24.91
CA LYS A 368 -40.41 19.15 26.18
C LYS A 368 -41.89 19.49 26.06
N TYR A 369 -42.74 18.50 26.32
CA TYR A 369 -44.18 18.65 26.34
C TYR A 369 -44.73 18.41 27.75
N GLY A 370 -45.53 19.36 28.26
CA GLY A 370 -46.09 19.26 29.62
C GLY A 370 -47.17 18.17 29.80
N SER A 371 -47.58 17.46 28.75
CA SER A 371 -48.56 16.36 28.84
C SER A 371 -48.52 15.49 27.57
N LEU A 372 -48.75 14.18 27.69
CA LEU A 372 -48.72 13.23 26.56
C LEU A 372 -49.66 13.61 25.40
N ARG A 373 -50.84 14.19 25.70
CA ARG A 373 -51.79 14.67 24.68
C ARG A 373 -51.26 15.78 23.77
N LYS A 374 -50.16 16.45 24.15
CA LYS A 374 -49.52 17.53 23.38
C LYS A 374 -48.39 17.02 22.48
N VAL A 375 -48.04 15.74 22.60
CA VAL A 375 -46.98 15.14 21.79
C VAL A 375 -47.45 15.07 20.34
N PRO A 376 -46.77 15.73 19.40
CA PRO A 376 -47.13 15.68 18.00
C PRO A 376 -46.79 14.32 17.40
N GLY A 377 -47.38 14.01 16.24
CA GLY A 377 -46.91 12.91 15.41
C GLY A 377 -45.51 13.23 14.87
N TYR A 378 -44.56 12.32 15.07
CA TYR A 378 -43.19 12.49 14.58
C TYR A 378 -43.14 12.23 13.06
N GLY A 379 -42.94 13.31 12.28
CA GLY A 379 -43.00 13.25 10.81
C GLY A 379 -41.85 12.47 10.17
N GLU A 380 -40.66 12.47 10.80
CA GLU A 380 -39.46 11.83 10.26
C GLU A 380 -39.37 10.32 10.56
N ASN A 381 -40.33 9.74 11.28
CA ASN A 381 -40.34 8.31 11.62
C ASN A 381 -40.26 7.41 10.37
N ILE A 382 -41.02 7.72 9.32
CA ILE A 382 -41.02 6.91 8.08
C ILE A 382 -39.64 6.97 7.42
N ARG A 383 -39.02 8.15 7.43
CA ARG A 383 -37.68 8.36 6.86
C ARG A 383 -36.62 7.58 7.62
N GLU A 384 -36.62 7.64 8.95
CA GLU A 384 -35.67 6.87 9.78
C GLU A 384 -35.81 5.35 9.60
N ARG A 385 -37.05 4.85 9.49
CA ARG A 385 -37.29 3.42 9.23
C ARG A 385 -36.82 3.01 7.84
N PHE A 386 -37.07 3.86 6.84
CA PHE A 386 -36.60 3.64 5.48
C PHE A 386 -35.06 3.65 5.40
N GLU A 387 -34.40 4.66 5.98
CA GLU A 387 -32.94 4.75 6.06
C GLU A 387 -32.35 3.55 6.82
N ARG A 388 -32.99 3.09 7.91
CA ARG A 388 -32.57 1.88 8.61
C ARG A 388 -32.66 0.63 7.74
N CYS A 389 -33.69 0.52 6.89
CA CYS A 389 -33.80 -0.55 5.90
C CYS A 389 -32.65 -0.45 4.88
N LEU A 390 -32.37 0.75 4.34
CA LEU A 390 -31.22 0.99 3.47
C LEU A 390 -29.91 0.54 4.15
N ASP A 391 -29.70 0.90 5.42
CA ASP A 391 -28.52 0.49 6.20
C ASP A 391 -28.42 -1.02 6.40
N LEU A 392 -29.55 -1.75 6.44
CA LEU A 392 -29.52 -3.21 6.56
C LEU A 392 -28.96 -3.89 5.31
N TYR A 393 -29.31 -3.40 4.11
CA TYR A 393 -28.99 -4.09 2.86
C TYR A 393 -27.86 -3.44 2.05
N LEU A 394 -27.71 -2.12 2.08
CA LEU A 394 -26.68 -1.40 1.31
C LEU A 394 -25.37 -1.23 2.08
N ALA A 395 -25.42 -1.00 3.39
CA ALA A 395 -24.22 -0.65 4.14
C ALA A 395 -23.31 -1.87 4.36
N PRO A 396 -22.01 -1.79 4.03
CA PRO A 396 -21.07 -2.88 4.23
C PRO A 396 -20.82 -3.11 5.74
N ARG A 397 -20.91 -4.37 6.17
CA ARG A 397 -20.75 -4.76 7.57
C ARG A 397 -19.30 -5.14 7.89
N VAL A 398 -18.68 -4.43 8.83
CA VAL A 398 -17.28 -4.66 9.22
C VAL A 398 -17.18 -4.87 10.74
N ARG A 399 -16.50 -5.94 11.16
CA ARG A 399 -16.17 -6.19 12.57
C ARG A 399 -15.08 -5.21 13.00
N LYS A 400 -15.43 -4.21 13.82
CA LYS A 400 -14.48 -3.27 14.42
C LYS A 400 -14.23 -3.62 15.88
N ASN A 401 -12.96 -3.75 16.26
CA ASN A 401 -12.57 -3.89 17.66
C ASN A 401 -12.54 -2.49 18.29
N LYS A 402 -13.61 -2.12 19.01
CA LYS A 402 -13.64 -0.87 19.77
C LYS A 402 -12.76 -1.01 21.01
N LEU A 403 -11.71 -0.19 21.10
CA LEU A 403 -10.80 -0.16 22.25
C LEU A 403 -11.49 0.54 23.43
N ASN A 404 -12.11 -0.22 24.32
CA ASN A 404 -12.65 0.27 25.60
C ASN A 404 -11.53 0.21 26.65
N ILE A 405 -10.52 1.05 26.49
CA ILE A 405 -9.33 1.08 27.33
C ILE A 405 -9.25 2.46 28.01
N ASP A 406 -8.92 2.49 29.30
CA ASP A 406 -8.72 3.75 30.02
C ASP A 406 -7.51 4.49 29.42
N PRO A 407 -7.62 5.80 29.11
CA PRO A 407 -6.57 6.54 28.43
C PRO A 407 -5.24 6.59 29.21
N GLU A 408 -5.29 6.45 30.54
CA GLU A 408 -4.10 6.43 31.41
C GLU A 408 -3.21 5.20 31.17
N SER A 409 -3.81 4.06 30.81
CA SER A 409 -3.07 2.81 30.53
C SER A 409 -2.26 2.87 29.22
N LEU A 410 -2.53 3.85 28.35
CA LEU A 410 -1.76 4.10 27.13
C LEU A 410 -0.43 4.82 27.43
N VAL A 411 -0.29 5.41 28.61
CA VAL A 411 0.94 6.10 29.03
C VAL A 411 1.92 5.05 29.57
N PRO A 412 3.18 5.05 29.11
CA PRO A 412 4.18 4.09 29.61
C PRO A 412 4.49 4.34 31.09
N GLU A 413 4.70 3.26 31.84
CA GLU A 413 5.16 3.31 33.22
C GLU A 413 6.61 3.83 33.29
N LEU A 414 6.78 5.11 33.57
CA LEU A 414 8.07 5.77 33.71
C LEU A 414 8.28 6.25 35.15
N PRO A 415 9.54 6.28 35.64
CA PRO A 415 9.84 6.89 36.94
C PRO A 415 9.35 8.33 37.01
N SER A 416 8.95 8.75 38.22
CA SER A 416 8.45 10.10 38.41
C SER A 416 9.59 11.12 38.22
N PRO A 417 9.36 12.28 37.58
CA PRO A 417 10.39 13.31 37.45
C PRO A 417 10.95 13.79 38.79
N LYS A 418 10.22 13.65 39.90
CA LYS A 418 10.69 14.07 41.23
C LYS A 418 11.90 13.27 41.71
N ASP A 419 11.97 12.00 41.33
CA ASP A 419 13.04 11.07 41.74
C ASP A 419 14.31 11.28 40.92
N LEU A 420 14.21 11.96 39.77
CA LEU A 420 15.28 12.15 38.78
C LEU A 420 15.95 13.53 38.87
N ARG A 421 15.84 14.21 40.02
CA ARG A 421 16.53 15.48 40.28
C ARG A 421 18.05 15.27 40.40
N PRO A 422 18.89 16.26 40.03
CA PRO A 422 18.55 17.64 39.64
C PRO A 422 18.29 17.82 38.13
N PHE A 423 17.42 18.76 37.77
CA PHE A 423 17.22 19.27 36.40
C PHE A 423 16.67 20.71 36.45
N PRO A 424 16.91 21.55 35.43
CA PRO A 424 16.47 22.94 35.44
C PRO A 424 14.94 23.06 35.33
N ILE A 425 14.36 24.02 36.07
CA ILE A 425 12.91 24.23 36.18
C ILE A 425 12.50 25.66 35.81
N ARG A 426 13.32 26.66 36.13
CA ARG A 426 13.00 28.09 35.97
C ARG A 426 14.16 28.89 35.42
N THR A 427 13.86 30.02 34.80
CA THR A 427 14.85 31.04 34.44
C THR A 427 15.36 31.74 35.70
N SER A 428 16.68 31.87 35.84
CA SER A 428 17.33 32.64 36.91
C SER A 428 17.83 33.99 36.41
N THR A 429 18.59 33.97 35.32
CA THR A 429 19.28 35.14 34.77
C THR A 429 18.90 35.32 33.30
N THR A 430 18.66 36.57 32.90
CA THR A 430 18.50 36.98 31.50
C THR A 430 19.72 37.79 31.09
N TYR A 431 20.26 37.51 29.91
CA TYR A 431 21.37 38.26 29.31
C TYR A 431 20.79 39.20 28.26
N GLU A 432 20.57 40.44 28.68
CA GLU A 432 19.96 41.49 27.87
C GLU A 432 21.04 42.44 27.35
N GLY A 433 20.98 42.76 26.06
CA GLY A 433 21.82 43.79 25.47
C GLY A 433 21.98 43.69 23.95
N HIS A 434 21.78 42.51 23.36
CA HIS A 434 21.79 42.34 21.91
C HIS A 434 20.61 43.07 21.25
N GLU A 435 20.82 43.53 20.02
CA GLU A 435 19.80 44.21 19.20
C GLU A 435 19.25 43.30 18.09
N GLY A 436 19.97 42.22 17.80
CA GLY A 436 19.64 41.18 16.83
C GLY A 436 19.34 39.83 17.50
N LYS A 437 18.75 38.89 16.75
CA LYS A 437 18.45 37.55 17.30
C LYS A 437 19.77 36.85 17.65
N ILE A 438 19.79 36.13 18.76
CA ILE A 438 20.99 35.40 19.17
C ILE A 438 20.95 34.02 18.51
N ARG A 439 21.86 33.77 17.56
CA ARG A 439 21.88 32.52 16.79
C ARG A 439 22.57 31.37 17.51
N THR A 440 23.57 31.68 18.32
CA THR A 440 24.50 30.70 18.85
C THR A 440 25.01 31.13 20.22
N LEU A 441 25.31 30.14 21.05
CA LEU A 441 25.97 30.36 22.32
C LEU A 441 26.98 29.26 22.63
N SER A 442 28.00 29.61 23.42
CA SER A 442 28.96 28.64 23.93
C SER A 442 29.35 29.01 25.35
N VAL A 443 29.41 28.01 26.22
CA VAL A 443 29.97 28.14 27.57
C VAL A 443 31.45 27.78 27.53
N ASP A 444 32.24 28.46 28.34
CA ASP A 444 33.66 28.15 28.49
C ASP A 444 33.89 26.82 29.25
N PRO A 445 35.09 26.21 29.15
CA PRO A 445 35.37 24.96 29.87
C PRO A 445 35.29 25.10 31.40
N THR A 446 35.50 26.30 31.95
CA THR A 446 35.43 26.52 33.40
C THR A 446 34.00 26.68 33.91
N GLY A 447 33.07 27.12 33.04
CA GLY A 447 31.65 27.32 33.36
C GLY A 447 31.28 28.72 33.83
N ASN A 448 32.24 29.66 33.85
CA ASN A 448 32.03 31.01 34.37
C ASN A 448 31.65 32.03 33.29
N TRP A 449 31.97 31.74 32.02
CA TRP A 449 31.85 32.69 30.91
C TRP A 449 30.95 32.13 29.81
N LEU A 450 29.93 32.90 29.45
CA LEU A 450 29.04 32.61 28.33
C LEU A 450 29.39 33.52 27.17
N ALA A 451 29.61 32.97 25.98
CA ALA A 451 29.73 33.73 24.73
C ALA A 451 28.43 33.61 23.93
N THR A 452 27.93 34.72 23.39
CA THR A 452 26.73 34.75 22.53
C THR A 452 27.04 35.46 21.21
N GLY A 453 26.55 34.91 20.10
CA GLY A 453 26.65 35.50 18.77
C GLY A 453 25.29 35.90 18.23
N SER A 454 25.19 37.12 17.70
CA SER A 454 23.93 37.73 17.28
C SER A 454 23.99 38.25 15.85
N ASP A 455 22.81 38.44 15.24
CA ASP A 455 22.65 39.09 13.93
C ASP A 455 23.01 40.59 13.96
N ASP A 456 23.21 41.18 15.15
CA ASP A 456 23.72 42.56 15.29
C ASP A 456 25.23 42.70 14.96
N GLY A 457 25.87 41.63 14.49
CA GLY A 457 27.30 41.63 14.12
C GLY A 457 28.24 41.53 15.33
N THR A 458 27.71 41.39 16.55
CA THR A 458 28.51 41.39 17.78
C THR A 458 28.54 40.03 18.46
N VAL A 459 29.71 39.67 19.00
CA VAL A 459 29.85 38.59 19.98
C VAL A 459 30.03 39.19 21.35
N ARG A 460 29.24 38.76 22.32
CA ARG A 460 29.28 39.27 23.69
C ARG A 460 29.67 38.17 24.65
N ILE A 461 30.47 38.53 25.65
CA ILE A 461 30.86 37.63 26.74
C ILE A 461 30.20 38.11 28.02
N TRP A 462 29.58 37.17 28.72
CA TRP A 462 28.80 37.39 29.92
C TRP A 462 29.34 36.59 31.07
N GLU A 463 29.26 37.16 32.26
CA GLU A 463 29.41 36.42 33.51
C GLU A 463 28.13 35.61 33.77
N VAL A 464 28.27 34.30 33.94
CA VAL A 464 27.14 33.35 34.00
C VAL A 464 26.14 33.69 35.10
N LEU A 465 26.59 33.94 36.33
CA LEU A 465 25.70 34.10 37.48
C LEU A 465 24.97 35.45 37.48
N THR A 466 25.68 36.52 37.12
CA THR A 466 25.19 37.90 37.28
C THR A 466 24.44 38.41 36.06
N GLY A 467 24.68 37.85 34.87
CA GLY A 467 24.15 38.38 33.62
C GLY A 467 24.91 39.60 33.10
N ARG A 468 26.03 39.98 33.75
CA ARG A 468 26.80 41.16 33.36
C ARG A 468 27.57 40.90 32.07
N GLN A 469 27.44 41.81 31.10
CA GLN A 469 28.32 41.85 29.94
C GLN A 469 29.73 42.31 30.35
N VAL A 470 30.74 41.49 30.07
CA VAL A 470 32.14 41.77 30.41
C VAL A 470 32.93 42.23 29.19
N HIS A 471 32.67 41.64 28.03
CA HIS A 471 33.38 41.98 26.81
C HIS A 471 32.45 41.99 25.59
N LYS A 472 32.83 42.76 24.56
CA LYS A 472 32.11 42.91 23.29
C LYS A 472 33.12 42.86 22.14
N PHE A 473 32.94 41.92 21.23
CA PHE A 473 33.61 41.88 19.94
C PHE A 473 32.68 42.45 18.88
N ASN A 474 33.17 43.43 18.10
CA ASN A 474 32.50 43.89 16.88
C ASN A 474 33.20 43.23 15.69
N ILE A 475 32.53 42.31 15.02
CA ILE A 475 33.14 41.48 13.96
C ILE A 475 32.65 41.92 12.59
N ILE A 476 31.36 42.18 12.48
CA ILE A 476 30.71 42.62 11.24
C ILE A 476 30.14 44.01 11.51
N ASP A 477 30.52 44.97 10.68
CA ASP A 477 29.86 46.26 10.64
C ASP A 477 28.59 46.14 9.78
N THR A 478 27.45 46.02 10.45
CA THR A 478 26.13 45.78 9.83
C THR A 478 25.69 46.88 8.87
N GLU A 479 26.28 48.08 8.95
CA GLU A 479 26.03 49.19 8.02
C GLU A 479 26.69 48.97 6.65
N GLU A 480 27.82 48.26 6.59
CA GLU A 480 28.57 48.02 5.37
C GLU A 480 28.20 46.68 4.71
N ASN A 481 27.88 45.66 5.52
CA ASN A 481 27.60 44.32 5.01
C ASN A 481 26.40 43.66 5.73
N SER A 482 25.23 43.72 5.09
CA SER A 482 23.99 43.18 5.65
C SER A 482 23.76 41.69 5.40
N GLU A 483 24.57 41.07 4.52
CA GLU A 483 24.38 39.66 4.12
C GLU A 483 25.05 38.67 5.08
N ASP A 484 26.13 39.10 5.74
CA ASP A 484 26.87 38.26 6.67
C ASP A 484 26.32 38.36 8.10
N HIS A 485 26.26 37.21 8.77
CA HIS A 485 25.83 37.08 10.16
C HIS A 485 26.79 36.17 10.93
N ILE A 486 26.78 36.30 12.26
CA ILE A 486 27.48 35.35 13.13
C ILE A 486 26.64 34.08 13.24
N GLU A 487 27.11 32.99 12.62
CA GLU A 487 26.36 31.73 12.54
C GLU A 487 26.68 30.77 13.68
N SER A 488 27.96 30.67 14.09
CA SER A 488 28.36 29.79 15.20
C SER A 488 29.53 30.36 16.00
N VAL A 489 29.47 30.18 17.32
CA VAL A 489 30.51 30.57 18.27
C VAL A 489 30.83 29.36 19.13
N GLN A 490 32.11 29.07 19.34
CA GLN A 490 32.52 27.95 20.18
C GLN A 490 33.84 28.19 20.90
N TRP A 491 33.82 28.03 22.22
CA TRP A 491 35.03 28.03 23.04
C TRP A 491 35.89 26.80 22.74
N ASN A 492 37.21 27.00 22.78
CA ASN A 492 38.15 25.90 22.79
C ASN A 492 37.91 25.06 24.06
N PRO A 493 37.77 23.73 23.95
CA PRO A 493 37.55 22.85 25.11
C PRO A 493 38.71 22.80 26.10
N ASP A 494 39.91 23.22 25.71
CA ASP A 494 41.06 23.28 26.62
C ASP A 494 40.92 24.46 27.62
N PRO A 495 41.01 24.23 28.94
CA PRO A 495 40.77 25.25 29.95
C PRO A 495 41.85 26.34 30.01
N ASP A 496 43.09 26.01 29.63
CA ASP A 496 44.24 26.92 29.66
C ASP A 496 44.29 27.82 28.41
N CYS A 497 43.41 27.54 27.45
CA CYS A 497 43.17 28.18 26.15
C CYS A 497 42.92 29.69 26.14
N GLY A 498 41.81 30.07 26.78
CA GLY A 498 41.12 31.34 26.52
C GLY A 498 40.66 31.57 25.07
N ILE A 499 40.75 30.57 24.17
CA ILE A 499 40.48 30.74 22.73
C ILE A 499 38.98 30.62 22.42
N LEU A 500 38.45 31.57 21.66
CA LEU A 500 37.09 31.60 21.13
C LEU A 500 37.11 31.56 19.60
N ALA A 501 36.45 30.58 18.99
CA ALA A 501 36.25 30.52 17.55
C ALA A 501 34.88 31.09 17.16
N ILE A 502 34.85 31.91 16.11
CA ILE A 502 33.65 32.61 15.66
C ILE A 502 33.54 32.47 14.14
N ALA A 503 32.43 31.92 13.65
CA ALA A 503 32.13 31.86 12.22
C ALA A 503 31.20 33.01 11.83
N ALA A 504 31.63 33.81 10.86
CA ALA A 504 30.87 34.90 10.28
C ALA A 504 31.07 34.88 8.75
N GLY A 505 29.99 34.66 8.01
CA GLY A 505 30.05 34.52 6.56
C GLY A 505 31.01 33.41 6.12
N GLU A 506 32.02 33.78 5.35
CA GLU A 506 33.08 32.89 4.83
C GLU A 506 34.30 32.72 5.75
N ASN A 507 34.32 33.49 6.86
CA ASN A 507 35.50 33.64 7.69
C ASN A 507 35.31 32.97 9.05
N ILE A 508 36.39 32.37 9.55
CA ILE A 508 36.53 31.94 10.93
C ILE A 508 37.51 32.90 11.61
N TYR A 509 37.03 33.58 12.63
CA TYR A 509 37.81 34.44 13.49
C TYR A 509 38.18 33.67 14.75
N ILE A 510 39.47 33.65 15.08
CA ILE A 510 39.95 33.14 16.36
C ILE A 510 40.30 34.34 17.23
N CYS A 511 39.59 34.47 18.33
CA CYS A 511 39.67 35.59 19.26
C CYS A 511 40.15 35.11 20.62
N ILE A 512 40.88 35.96 21.33
CA ILE A 512 41.24 35.78 22.74
C ILE A 512 40.76 37.03 23.47
N PRO A 513 39.73 36.94 24.33
CA PRO A 513 39.23 38.09 25.04
C PRO A 513 40.17 38.46 26.20
N PRO A 514 40.41 39.77 26.43
CA PRO A 514 41.27 40.26 27.49
C PRO A 514 40.55 40.24 28.86
N ILE A 515 40.17 39.04 29.33
CA ILE A 515 39.38 38.82 30.55
C ILE A 515 40.00 37.77 31.50
N PHE A 516 40.98 36.99 31.06
CA PHE A 516 41.52 35.86 31.80
C PHE A 516 42.85 36.18 32.51
N GLY A 517 43.51 37.27 32.10
CA GLY A 517 44.84 37.65 32.58
C GLY A 517 45.97 37.06 31.74
N TYR A 518 47.20 37.50 32.03
CA TYR A 518 48.34 37.27 31.15
C TYR A 518 48.67 35.79 30.90
N GLU A 519 48.57 34.92 31.91
CA GLU A 519 49.01 33.51 31.77
C GLU A 519 48.17 32.73 30.75
N ILE A 520 46.84 32.75 30.89
CA ILE A 520 45.90 32.06 29.98
C ILE A 520 45.91 32.72 28.60
N GLU A 521 45.90 34.06 28.54
CA GLU A 521 45.88 34.78 27.27
C GLU A 521 47.16 34.55 26.47
N ASN A 522 48.33 34.59 27.12
CA ASN A 522 49.61 34.35 26.46
C ASN A 522 49.75 32.89 26.00
N GLU A 523 49.25 31.92 26.77
CA GLU A 523 49.23 30.53 26.31
C GLU A 523 48.36 30.37 25.04
N GLY A 524 47.17 30.97 25.02
CA GLY A 524 46.34 31.02 23.82
C GLY A 524 47.04 31.66 22.63
N HIS A 525 47.68 32.81 22.83
CA HIS A 525 48.43 33.51 21.78
C HIS A 525 49.59 32.68 21.24
N THR A 526 50.41 32.08 22.11
CA THR A 526 51.53 31.23 21.69
C THR A 526 51.07 30.03 20.85
N ARG A 527 49.98 29.35 21.23
CA ARG A 527 49.42 28.24 20.44
C ARG A 527 48.93 28.68 19.05
N ILE A 528 48.37 29.88 18.93
CA ILE A 528 47.98 30.44 17.64
C ILE A 528 49.21 30.80 16.80
N GLU A 529 50.24 31.39 17.42
CA GLU A 529 51.45 31.85 16.74
C GLU A 529 52.36 30.72 16.27
N ASP A 530 52.43 29.61 17.00
CA ASP A 530 53.22 28.42 16.66
C ASP A 530 52.96 27.91 15.23
N GLY A 531 51.70 28.00 14.78
CA GLY A 531 51.32 27.59 13.42
C GLY A 531 51.99 28.41 12.31
N PHE A 532 52.29 29.70 12.54
CA PHE A 532 53.00 30.52 11.55
C PHE A 532 54.46 30.12 11.40
N GLY A 533 55.09 29.60 12.47
CA GLY A 533 56.43 29.05 12.43
C GLY A 533 56.50 27.80 11.55
N PHE A 534 55.52 26.90 11.70
CA PHE A 534 55.43 25.68 10.90
C PHE A 534 55.15 25.94 9.42
N ALA A 535 54.23 26.87 9.11
CA ALA A 535 53.89 27.23 7.73
C ALA A 535 55.10 27.76 6.94
N LYS A 536 55.95 28.59 7.58
CA LYS A 536 57.22 29.06 6.97
C LYS A 536 58.20 27.92 6.70
N MET A 537 58.29 26.94 7.60
CA MET A 537 59.22 25.81 7.45
C MET A 537 58.82 24.87 6.30
N LYS A 538 57.51 24.71 6.06
CA LYS A 538 56.98 23.94 4.93
C LYS A 538 57.33 24.56 3.58
N ASN A 539 57.23 25.89 3.44
CA ASN A 539 57.59 26.60 2.21
C ASN A 539 59.10 26.54 1.90
N ASN A 540 59.96 26.43 2.91
CA ASN A 540 61.41 26.27 2.71
C ASN A 540 61.81 24.82 2.39
N SER A 541 61.01 23.82 2.75
CA SER A 541 61.32 22.40 2.50
C SER A 541 61.11 21.96 1.04
N SER A 542 60.31 22.69 0.26
CA SER A 542 60.16 22.46 -1.18
C SER A 542 61.40 22.84 -2.00
N ASP A 543 62.30 23.67 -1.44
CA ASP A 543 63.56 24.07 -2.09
C ASP A 543 64.75 23.13 -1.75
N MET A 544 64.56 22.13 -0.87
CA MET A 544 65.60 21.17 -0.47
C MET A 544 65.26 19.71 -0.84
N LYS A 545 64.70 19.48 -2.03
CA LYS A 545 64.69 18.15 -2.68
C LYS A 545 65.58 18.15 -3.92
N GLY A 546 66.87 18.18 -3.67
CA GLY A 546 67.91 17.78 -4.62
C GLY A 546 68.94 16.96 -3.87
N VAL A 547 69.26 15.79 -4.42
CA VAL A 547 70.32 14.81 -4.04
C VAL A 547 69.80 13.49 -3.41
N ALA A 548 69.99 12.42 -4.20
CA ALA A 548 69.87 10.98 -3.96
C ALA A 548 68.42 10.42 -3.89
N SER A 549 68.02 9.37 -4.64
CA SER A 549 68.75 8.26 -5.27
C SER A 549 67.96 7.61 -6.43
N ASP A 550 68.72 7.23 -7.46
CA ASP A 550 68.59 6.29 -8.58
C ASP A 550 67.34 5.41 -8.83
N ASN A 551 67.05 5.34 -10.15
CA ASN A 551 66.55 4.23 -10.98
C ASN A 551 65.10 3.72 -10.82
N GLU A 552 64.27 3.99 -11.83
CA GLU A 552 63.94 3.01 -12.88
C GLU A 552 63.27 3.71 -14.08
N GLU A 553 63.76 3.38 -15.27
CA GLU A 553 63.35 3.87 -16.59
C GLU A 553 62.03 3.23 -17.02
N GLU A 554 61.10 3.99 -17.60
CA GLU A 554 60.32 3.53 -18.76
C GLU A 554 60.04 4.70 -19.70
N GLU A 555 60.43 4.50 -20.96
CA GLU A 555 60.33 5.41 -22.10
C GLU A 555 58.87 5.57 -22.59
N ARG A 556 58.49 6.80 -22.99
CA ARG A 556 57.83 7.05 -24.28
C ARG A 556 57.64 8.55 -24.60
N ASP A 557 58.36 8.94 -25.65
CA ASP A 557 58.07 9.87 -26.75
C ASP A 557 57.61 11.31 -26.47
N GLU A 558 58.51 12.23 -26.84
CA GLU A 558 58.30 13.66 -27.05
C GLU A 558 57.51 13.92 -28.34
N GLU A 559 56.46 14.75 -28.27
CA GLU A 559 56.10 15.67 -29.35
C GLU A 559 55.46 16.93 -28.75
N GLY A 560 56.03 18.09 -29.12
CA GLY A 560 55.83 19.36 -28.44
C GLY A 560 54.47 20.03 -28.63
N GLY A 561 54.08 20.82 -27.63
CA GLY A 561 52.95 21.74 -27.70
C GLY A 561 52.90 22.62 -26.46
N ALA A 562 53.22 23.90 -26.63
CA ALA A 562 53.18 24.92 -25.59
C ALA A 562 51.81 24.96 -24.88
N ASN A 563 51.81 24.72 -23.57
CA ASN A 563 50.85 25.28 -22.62
C ASN A 563 51.42 25.15 -21.21
N GLN A 564 51.98 26.26 -20.71
CA GLN A 564 52.10 26.50 -19.28
C GLN A 564 50.69 26.60 -18.71
N THR A 565 50.11 25.49 -18.30
CA THR A 565 49.05 25.50 -17.29
C THR A 565 49.71 25.26 -15.95
N GLU A 566 50.03 26.35 -15.26
CA GLU A 566 50.28 26.34 -13.82
C GLU A 566 49.04 25.72 -13.15
N ASN A 567 49.11 24.43 -12.86
CA ASN A 567 48.16 23.77 -11.97
C ASN A 567 48.56 24.12 -10.54
N ASP A 568 48.32 25.37 -10.16
CA ASP A 568 48.27 25.75 -8.75
C ASP A 568 47.15 24.94 -8.11
N LYS A 569 47.53 23.96 -7.28
CA LYS A 569 46.61 23.30 -6.35
C LYS A 569 46.08 24.37 -5.39
N LYS A 570 45.02 25.09 -5.78
CA LYS A 570 44.36 26.08 -4.93
C LYS A 570 43.95 25.42 -3.61
N ASN A 571 44.45 25.97 -2.50
CA ASN A 571 44.16 25.52 -1.15
C ASN A 571 42.66 25.74 -0.85
N ALA A 572 42.05 24.84 -0.09
CA ALA A 572 40.62 24.92 0.24
C ALA A 572 40.28 25.99 1.30
N ALA A 573 41.29 26.47 2.02
CA ALA A 573 41.18 27.57 2.96
C ALA A 573 42.56 28.20 3.19
N GLU A 574 42.58 29.50 3.46
CA GLU A 574 43.79 30.29 3.66
C GLU A 574 43.80 30.91 5.06
N TRP A 575 45.00 31.05 5.64
CA TRP A 575 45.20 31.53 7.00
C TRP A 575 45.91 32.88 6.95
N PHE A 576 45.25 33.91 7.46
CA PHE A 576 45.73 35.28 7.43
C PHE A 576 46.08 35.78 8.83
N LYS A 577 47.14 36.59 8.87
CA LYS A 577 47.40 37.45 10.04
C LYS A 577 46.33 38.54 10.12
N PRO A 578 45.85 38.89 11.31
CA PRO A 578 44.83 39.91 11.48
C PRO A 578 45.33 41.27 11.00
N THR A 579 44.43 42.08 10.43
CA THR A 579 44.70 43.49 10.15
C THR A 579 44.77 44.30 11.44
N LYS A 580 45.29 45.53 11.38
CA LYS A 580 45.41 46.38 12.59
C LYS A 580 44.07 46.61 13.29
N ALA A 581 43.02 46.89 12.54
CA ALA A 581 41.66 47.06 13.07
C ALA A 581 41.12 45.76 13.71
N GLN A 582 41.40 44.60 13.10
CA GLN A 582 41.01 43.31 13.65
C GLN A 582 41.75 43.00 14.96
N LEU A 583 43.04 43.35 15.04
CA LEU A 583 43.87 43.16 16.23
C LEU A 583 43.39 44.05 17.39
N GLU A 584 42.99 45.30 17.11
CA GLU A 584 42.35 46.20 18.09
C GLU A 584 41.03 45.61 18.62
N ASN A 585 40.29 44.88 17.77
CA ASN A 585 39.10 44.11 18.17
C ASN A 585 39.44 42.76 18.85
N GLY A 586 40.70 42.46 19.17
CA GLY A 586 41.10 41.22 19.86
C GLY A 586 41.07 39.95 19.00
N ILE A 587 41.03 40.10 17.68
CA ILE A 587 41.13 38.98 16.72
C ILE A 587 42.61 38.64 16.52
N SER A 588 42.96 37.38 16.76
CA SER A 588 44.34 36.88 16.64
C SER A 588 44.64 36.17 15.33
N LEU A 589 43.62 35.58 14.69
CA LEU A 589 43.78 34.82 13.45
C LEU A 589 42.49 34.85 12.63
N VAL A 590 42.63 34.92 11.30
CA VAL A 590 41.51 34.84 10.37
C VAL A 590 41.74 33.68 9.40
N ILE A 591 40.76 32.80 9.29
CA ILE A 591 40.75 31.71 8.32
C ILE A 591 39.65 32.01 7.31
N THR A 592 39.99 32.18 6.04
CA THR A 592 38.99 32.37 5.00
C THR A 592 38.79 31.06 4.24
N THR A 593 37.54 30.61 4.13
CA THR A 593 37.18 29.40 3.37
C THR A 593 36.56 29.82 2.05
N SER A 594 37.38 30.09 1.04
CA SER A 594 36.88 30.44 -0.28
C SER A 594 37.09 29.31 -1.29
N ARG A 595 36.13 29.16 -2.21
CA ARG A 595 36.29 28.36 -3.41
C ARG A 595 36.22 29.27 -4.62
N GLY A 596 37.34 29.88 -5.01
CA GLY A 596 37.38 30.74 -6.20
C GLY A 596 36.32 31.85 -6.11
N SER A 597 35.41 31.92 -7.08
CA SER A 597 34.39 32.97 -7.19
C SER A 597 33.05 32.69 -6.51
N SER A 598 32.87 31.54 -5.84
CA SER A 598 31.59 31.19 -5.17
C SER A 598 31.72 31.32 -3.66
N ALA A 599 30.88 32.17 -3.06
CA ALA A 599 30.79 32.39 -1.63
C ALA A 599 30.40 31.11 -0.87
N CYS A 600 31.10 30.81 0.22
CA CYS A 600 30.93 29.59 1.00
C CYS A 600 30.71 29.94 2.48
N THR A 601 29.45 30.04 2.89
CA THR A 601 29.09 30.44 4.26
C THR A 601 29.22 29.29 5.26
N ILE A 602 29.90 29.56 6.38
CA ILE A 602 30.16 28.59 7.44
C ILE A 602 29.01 28.64 8.44
N LYS A 603 28.26 27.54 8.58
CA LYS A 603 27.10 27.50 9.49
C LYS A 603 27.38 26.85 10.84
N LYS A 604 28.35 25.94 10.92
CA LYS A 604 28.68 25.23 12.16
C LYS A 604 30.19 25.11 12.36
N LEU A 605 30.61 25.26 13.60
CA LEU A 605 31.95 25.00 14.10
C LEU A 605 31.89 23.95 15.22
N ASN A 606 32.83 23.01 15.20
CA ASN A 606 32.97 21.99 16.24
C ASN A 606 34.44 21.69 16.55
N TRP A 607 34.86 21.94 17.80
CA TRP A 607 36.19 21.58 18.29
C TRP A 607 36.35 20.08 18.53
N HIS A 608 37.55 19.57 18.28
CA HIS A 608 37.99 18.29 18.83
C HIS A 608 38.31 18.46 20.32
N ARG A 609 38.09 17.40 21.13
CA ARG A 609 38.29 17.39 22.59
C ARG A 609 39.67 17.82 23.12
N ARG A 610 40.68 17.93 22.24
CA ARG A 610 42.07 18.33 22.56
C ARG A 610 42.37 19.78 22.17
N GLY A 611 41.42 20.52 21.63
CA GLY A 611 41.60 21.93 21.30
C GLY A 611 42.53 22.28 20.12
N ASP A 612 43.17 21.32 19.44
CA ASP A 612 44.05 21.57 18.28
C ASP A 612 43.30 21.53 16.93
N TYR A 613 42.36 20.58 16.80
CA TYR A 613 41.56 20.43 15.58
C TYR A 613 40.22 21.16 15.72
N LEU A 614 39.91 21.99 14.74
CA LEU A 614 38.63 22.69 14.58
C LEU A 614 37.96 22.22 13.29
N LEU A 615 36.70 21.80 13.37
CA LEU A 615 35.92 21.42 12.21
C LEU A 615 34.97 22.57 11.81
N SER A 616 34.88 22.84 10.52
CA SER A 616 33.89 23.76 9.94
C SER A 616 32.97 23.04 8.95
N VAL A 617 31.70 23.42 8.93
CA VAL A 617 30.68 22.92 8.00
C VAL A 617 30.10 24.08 7.20
N ALA A 618 30.18 23.97 5.88
CA ALA A 618 29.58 24.89 4.93
C ALA A 618 28.61 24.13 4.00
N PRO A 619 27.29 24.27 4.16
CA PRO A 619 26.30 23.50 3.40
C PRO A 619 26.44 23.63 1.88
N ASP A 620 26.81 24.81 1.40
CA ASP A 620 26.93 25.14 -0.03
C ASP A 620 28.36 24.93 -0.58
N GLY A 621 29.30 24.45 0.24
CA GLY A 621 30.72 24.31 -0.09
C GLY A 621 31.09 23.17 -1.07
N GLY A 622 30.11 22.40 -1.56
CA GLY A 622 30.33 21.26 -2.45
C GLY A 622 31.32 20.22 -1.92
N ASN A 623 31.98 19.47 -2.81
CA ASN A 623 32.82 18.32 -2.38
C ASN A 623 34.06 18.68 -1.55
N LYS A 624 34.72 19.81 -1.83
CA LYS A 624 36.02 20.15 -1.23
C LYS A 624 35.94 21.11 -0.04
N ALA A 625 34.92 21.96 0.03
CA ALA A 625 34.80 22.97 1.08
C ALA A 625 33.59 22.76 2.01
N SER A 626 32.78 21.72 1.80
CA SER A 626 31.61 21.48 2.69
C SER A 626 31.98 21.06 4.10
N ILE A 627 33.06 20.31 4.26
CA ILE A 627 33.66 19.99 5.56
C ILE A 627 35.15 20.22 5.45
N LEU A 628 35.68 21.03 6.36
CA LEU A 628 37.10 21.24 6.53
C LEU A 628 37.50 20.93 7.97
N ILE A 629 38.66 20.30 8.12
CA ILE A 629 39.34 20.10 9.40
C ILE A 629 40.55 21.02 9.40
N HIS A 630 40.53 21.99 10.30
CA HIS A 630 41.58 22.96 10.55
C HIS A 630 42.45 22.47 11.71
N GLN A 631 43.76 22.54 11.56
CA GLN A 631 44.72 22.26 12.64
C GLN A 631 45.41 23.56 13.02
N LEU A 632 45.20 24.04 14.26
CA LEU A 632 45.79 25.30 14.72
C LEU A 632 47.31 25.22 14.81
N SER A 633 47.87 24.14 15.35
CA SER A 633 49.31 24.05 15.56
C SER A 633 50.15 24.09 14.27
N LYS A 634 49.51 23.90 13.11
CA LYS A 634 50.18 23.86 11.79
C LYS A 634 49.66 24.88 10.79
N HIS A 635 48.60 25.62 11.11
CA HIS A 635 47.83 26.46 10.17
C HIS A 635 47.53 25.73 8.85
N ALA A 636 47.04 24.50 8.99
CA ALA A 636 46.73 23.64 7.86
C ALA A 636 45.24 23.30 7.85
N SER A 637 44.61 23.47 6.69
CA SER A 637 43.21 23.08 6.46
C SER A 637 43.17 21.88 5.52
N GLN A 638 42.43 20.84 5.89
CA GLN A 638 42.29 19.62 5.11
C GLN A 638 40.82 19.32 4.84
N SER A 639 40.51 18.91 3.61
CA SER A 639 39.22 18.32 3.26
C SER A 639 39.29 16.80 3.46
N PRO A 640 38.68 16.21 4.50
CA PRO A 640 38.81 14.79 4.79
C PRO A 640 38.12 13.88 3.76
N PHE A 641 37.24 14.44 2.93
CA PHE A 641 36.44 13.68 1.95
C PHE A 641 36.73 14.12 0.53
N SER A 642 36.81 13.16 -0.40
CA SER A 642 36.91 13.44 -1.83
C SER A 642 35.55 13.76 -2.48
N LYS A 643 34.46 13.24 -1.90
CA LYS A 643 33.07 13.42 -2.37
C LYS A 643 32.14 13.67 -1.18
N SER A 644 31.40 14.78 -1.20
CA SER A 644 30.32 15.06 -0.25
C SER A 644 29.00 14.47 -0.77
N ARG A 645 28.27 13.73 0.06
CA ARG A 645 26.99 13.11 -0.32
C ARG A 645 25.79 13.88 0.22
N GLY A 646 25.27 14.78 -0.61
CA GLY A 646 24.15 15.66 -0.28
C GLY A 646 24.59 16.90 0.51
N ILE A 647 23.62 17.74 0.88
CA ILE A 647 23.87 18.95 1.68
C ILE A 647 24.14 18.55 3.13
N LEU A 648 25.25 19.05 3.67
CA LEU A 648 25.74 18.76 5.02
C LEU A 648 25.25 19.84 5.97
N MET A 649 24.71 19.42 7.10
CA MET A 649 24.05 20.30 8.07
C MET A 649 24.88 20.47 9.35
N ASP A 650 25.48 19.38 9.84
CA ASP A 650 26.30 19.38 11.05
C ASP A 650 27.35 18.26 10.96
N ALA A 651 28.43 18.40 11.72
CA ALA A 651 29.42 17.35 11.89
C ALA A 651 30.14 17.51 13.22
N LYS A 652 30.34 16.41 13.95
CA LYS A 652 30.97 16.40 15.27
C LYS A 652 31.99 15.30 15.41
N PHE A 653 33.07 15.59 16.12
CA PHE A 653 34.02 14.58 16.56
C PHE A 653 33.40 13.70 17.65
N HIS A 654 33.71 12.43 17.61
CA HIS A 654 33.38 11.51 18.68
C HIS A 654 34.18 11.87 19.96
N PRO A 655 33.57 11.76 21.17
CA PRO A 655 34.18 12.26 22.41
C PRO A 655 35.47 11.52 22.82
N THR A 656 35.65 10.26 22.43
CA THR A 656 36.83 9.44 22.79
C THR A 656 37.56 8.82 21.60
N LYS A 657 36.84 8.05 20.78
CA LYS A 657 37.33 7.36 19.56
C LYS A 657 37.69 8.35 18.43
N PRO A 658 38.64 8.02 17.52
CA PRO A 658 39.03 8.86 16.38
C PRO A 658 38.01 8.76 15.22
N ILE A 659 36.75 9.07 15.53
CA ILE A 659 35.61 8.96 14.65
C ILE A 659 35.03 10.35 14.39
N LEU A 660 34.66 10.60 13.14
CA LEU A 660 33.95 11.81 12.72
C LEU A 660 32.53 11.43 12.29
N ILE A 661 31.53 12.05 12.94
CA ILE A 661 30.14 11.86 12.60
C ILE A 661 29.67 13.05 11.76
N VAL A 662 29.19 12.77 10.56
CA VAL A 662 28.73 13.75 9.58
C VAL A 662 27.25 13.60 9.33
N MET A 663 26.50 14.66 9.54
CA MET A 663 25.07 14.74 9.31
C MET A 663 24.77 15.47 8.00
N SER A 664 24.19 14.76 7.06
CA SER A 664 23.52 15.37 5.91
C SER A 664 22.07 15.68 6.24
N GLN A 665 21.33 16.34 5.34
CA GLN A 665 19.90 16.62 5.56
C GLN A 665 19.03 15.39 5.89
N ARG A 666 19.42 14.19 5.43
CA ARG A 666 18.64 12.95 5.56
C ARG A 666 19.33 11.80 6.30
N TYR A 667 20.66 11.81 6.37
CA TYR A 667 21.43 10.67 6.84
C TYR A 667 22.54 11.13 7.77
N ILE A 668 22.91 10.26 8.70
CA ILE A 668 24.09 10.44 9.54
C ILE A 668 25.10 9.37 9.15
N ARG A 669 26.34 9.77 8.91
CA ARG A 669 27.43 8.89 8.47
C ARG A 669 28.57 8.98 9.46
N ILE A 670 29.07 7.83 9.87
CA ILE A 670 30.11 7.68 10.87
C ILE A 670 31.38 7.23 10.16
N TYR A 671 32.40 8.07 10.18
CA TYR A 671 33.69 7.84 9.51
C TYR A 671 34.79 7.60 10.53
N ASN A 672 35.63 6.61 10.30
CA ASN A 672 36.87 6.44 11.07
C ASN A 672 37.97 7.26 10.40
N LEU A 673 38.54 8.23 11.11
CA LEU A 673 39.54 9.15 10.57
C LEU A 673 40.91 8.48 10.39
N GLN A 674 41.23 7.49 11.23
CA GLN A 674 42.50 6.77 11.16
C GLN A 674 42.52 5.79 9.98
N LEU A 675 41.41 5.08 9.76
CA LEU A 675 41.26 4.16 8.62
C LEU A 675 40.83 4.86 7.32
N GLN A 676 40.36 6.11 7.40
CA GLN A 676 39.78 6.87 6.29
C GLN A 676 38.62 6.16 5.58
N GLN A 677 37.77 5.47 6.35
CA GLN A 677 36.66 4.67 5.84
C GLN A 677 35.33 5.00 6.53
N LEU A 678 34.22 4.79 5.82
CA LEU A 678 32.87 4.85 6.39
C LEU A 678 32.62 3.58 7.21
N VAL A 679 32.23 3.75 8.48
CA VAL A 679 31.96 2.64 9.41
C VAL A 679 30.46 2.30 9.42
N LYS A 680 29.61 3.29 9.67
CA LYS A 680 28.15 3.10 9.82
C LYS A 680 27.40 4.23 9.11
N LYS A 681 26.21 3.90 8.60
CA LYS A 681 25.25 4.86 8.04
C LYS A 681 23.93 4.69 8.80
N LEU A 682 23.50 5.73 9.50
CA LEU A 682 22.21 5.74 10.21
C LEU A 682 21.11 6.24 9.27
N LEU A 683 19.89 5.78 9.54
CA LEU A 683 18.67 6.08 8.81
C LEU A 683 17.66 6.73 9.78
N PRO A 684 17.75 8.05 10.03
CA PRO A 684 16.88 8.72 11.00
C PRO A 684 15.40 8.77 10.62
N GLY A 685 15.06 8.59 9.34
CA GLY A 685 13.68 8.69 8.85
C GLY A 685 13.11 10.12 8.86
N ALA A 686 13.94 11.12 9.13
CA ALA A 686 13.63 12.54 8.97
C ALA A 686 14.06 13.05 7.60
N ARG A 687 13.29 13.98 7.02
CA ARG A 687 13.61 14.56 5.71
C ARG A 687 14.63 15.68 5.82
N TRP A 688 14.57 16.44 6.91
CA TRP A 688 15.41 17.61 7.17
C TRP A 688 15.94 17.60 8.61
N LEU A 689 17.14 17.04 8.78
CA LEU A 689 17.89 17.10 10.03
C LEU A 689 18.46 18.50 10.25
N SER A 690 18.41 18.97 11.50
CA SER A 690 18.84 20.32 11.88
C SER A 690 20.16 20.30 12.63
N CYS A 691 20.28 19.46 13.66
CA CYS A 691 21.41 19.42 14.59
C CYS A 691 21.68 18.00 15.09
N LEU A 692 22.90 17.80 15.57
CA LEU A 692 23.38 16.54 16.10
C LEU A 692 24.07 16.73 17.46
N ASP A 693 23.88 15.79 18.38
CA ASP A 693 24.78 15.67 19.51
C ASP A 693 25.06 14.22 19.92
N ILE A 694 26.22 14.01 20.53
CA ILE A 694 26.76 12.69 20.87
C ILE A 694 26.80 12.57 22.40
N HIS A 695 26.38 11.42 22.92
CA HIS A 695 26.41 11.12 24.33
C HIS A 695 27.87 11.12 24.84
N PRO A 696 28.18 11.77 25.99
CA PRO A 696 29.56 11.92 26.44
C PRO A 696 30.20 10.61 26.92
N ARG A 697 29.42 9.67 27.48
CA ARG A 697 29.92 8.36 27.91
C ARG A 697 29.80 7.35 26.77
N GLY A 698 30.90 6.65 26.45
CA GLY A 698 30.99 5.66 25.38
C GLY A 698 30.99 6.26 23.96
N GLY A 699 30.13 7.25 23.73
CA GLY A 699 29.84 7.82 22.42
C GLY A 699 28.98 6.91 21.53
N ASP A 700 28.36 5.90 22.14
CA ASP A 700 27.59 4.85 21.47
C ASP A 700 26.11 5.22 21.28
N HIS A 701 25.67 6.35 21.86
CA HIS A 701 24.35 6.93 21.60
C HIS A 701 24.45 8.33 21.03
N LEU A 702 23.44 8.67 20.23
CA LEU A 702 23.37 9.90 19.47
C LEU A 702 21.94 10.43 19.47
N ILE A 703 21.80 11.75 19.50
CA ILE A 703 20.52 12.42 19.33
C ILE A 703 20.57 13.35 18.12
N ALA A 704 19.51 13.34 17.33
CA ALA A 704 19.36 14.18 16.16
C ALA A 704 18.05 14.97 16.23
N GLY A 705 18.14 16.29 16.02
CA GLY A 705 16.99 17.15 15.85
C GLY A 705 16.57 17.24 14.37
N SER A 706 15.28 17.49 14.13
CA SER A 706 14.76 17.71 12.78
C SER A 706 13.84 18.91 12.71
N TYR A 707 13.82 19.55 11.54
CA TYR A 707 12.84 20.58 11.21
C TYR A 707 11.42 20.00 11.11
N ASP A 708 11.30 18.68 10.91
CA ASP A 708 10.03 17.94 10.93
C ASP A 708 9.47 17.71 12.36
N LYS A 709 9.87 18.52 13.34
CA LYS A 709 9.39 18.51 14.74
C LYS A 709 9.77 17.27 15.56
N ARG A 710 10.67 16.42 15.04
CA ARG A 710 11.10 15.17 15.69
C ARG A 710 12.46 15.33 16.34
N VAL A 711 12.61 14.72 17.51
CA VAL A 711 13.91 14.41 18.13
C VAL A 711 14.09 12.90 18.09
N LEU A 712 15.24 12.45 17.60
CA LEU A 712 15.51 11.04 17.31
C LEU A 712 16.65 10.57 18.19
N TRP A 713 16.39 9.54 18.99
CA TRP A 713 17.42 8.85 19.75
C TRP A 713 17.93 7.65 18.95
N HIS A 714 19.21 7.65 18.62
CA HIS A 714 19.90 6.56 17.97
C HIS A 714 20.80 5.85 18.98
N ASP A 715 20.64 4.54 19.04
CA ASP A 715 21.61 3.64 19.63
C ASP A 715 22.44 3.06 18.49
N LEU A 716 23.75 3.32 18.51
CA LEU A 716 24.63 2.97 17.39
C LEU A 716 24.82 1.47 17.24
N ASP A 717 24.58 0.69 18.30
CA ASP A 717 24.81 -0.76 18.31
C ASP A 717 23.52 -1.56 18.16
N LEU A 718 22.37 -1.02 18.57
CA LEU A 718 21.07 -1.68 18.39
C LEU A 718 20.62 -1.71 16.93
N ALA A 719 20.53 -0.56 16.26
CA ALA A 719 19.99 -0.46 14.91
C ALA A 719 20.43 0.80 14.17
N ALA A 720 20.39 0.75 12.82
CA ALA A 720 20.58 1.95 12.00
C ALA A 720 19.39 2.92 12.06
N THR A 721 18.19 2.44 12.38
CA THR A 721 16.99 3.23 12.61
C THR A 721 16.98 3.84 14.01
N PRO A 722 16.14 4.87 14.29
CA PRO A 722 16.04 5.42 15.63
C PRO A 722 15.49 4.37 16.61
N TYR A 723 16.11 4.28 17.80
CA TYR A 723 15.57 3.49 18.92
C TYR A 723 14.25 4.08 19.42
N LYS A 724 14.20 5.41 19.61
CA LYS A 724 13.00 6.12 20.05
C LYS A 724 12.83 7.43 19.28
N THR A 725 11.62 7.69 18.82
CA THR A 725 11.22 8.94 18.19
C THR A 725 10.39 9.76 19.16
N LEU A 726 10.86 10.96 19.50
CA LEU A 726 10.22 11.86 20.45
C LEU A 726 9.56 13.02 19.68
N ARG A 727 8.27 13.25 19.91
CA ARG A 727 7.45 14.30 19.27
C ARG A 727 6.79 15.18 20.33
N TYR A 728 7.59 16.00 21.00
CA TYR A 728 7.12 16.92 22.04
C TYR A 728 6.99 18.38 21.59
N HIS A 729 7.48 18.70 20.39
CA HIS A 729 7.52 20.07 19.87
C HIS A 729 6.45 20.30 18.81
N GLU A 730 5.91 21.52 18.79
CA GLU A 730 4.89 21.93 17.80
C GLU A 730 5.52 22.47 16.52
N LYS A 731 6.76 22.94 16.61
CA LYS A 731 7.54 23.51 15.50
C LYS A 731 8.89 22.82 15.33
N ALA A 732 9.68 23.34 14.40
CA ALA A 732 10.98 22.82 14.02
C ALA A 732 11.95 22.79 15.21
N VAL A 733 12.61 21.65 15.41
CA VAL A 733 13.65 21.51 16.43
C VAL A 733 14.95 22.10 15.89
N ARG A 734 15.50 23.11 16.56
CA ARG A 734 16.70 23.85 16.13
C ARG A 734 17.98 23.29 16.70
N SER A 735 17.99 23.03 18.00
CA SER A 735 19.17 22.58 18.74
C SER A 735 18.81 21.48 19.72
N VAL A 736 19.74 20.54 19.87
CA VAL A 736 19.66 19.40 20.77
C VAL A 736 21.04 19.24 21.38
N ALA A 737 21.10 19.07 22.71
CA ALA A 737 22.37 18.99 23.43
C ALA A 737 22.29 18.03 24.62
N PHE A 738 23.34 17.23 24.78
CA PHE A 738 23.63 16.44 25.97
C PHE A 738 24.36 17.28 27.01
N HIS A 739 24.07 17.02 28.28
CA HIS A 739 24.95 17.44 29.37
C HIS A 739 26.28 16.69 29.23
N LYS A 740 27.41 17.41 29.23
CA LYS A 740 28.74 16.83 29.01
C LYS A 740 29.39 16.32 30.31
N GLY A 741 28.83 16.67 31.46
CA GLY A 741 29.28 16.24 32.77
C GLY A 741 28.75 14.85 33.14
N THR A 742 28.64 14.60 34.45
CA THR A 742 28.20 13.31 34.98
C THR A 742 26.69 13.11 34.97
N LEU A 743 25.92 14.14 34.64
CA LEU A 743 24.46 14.13 34.73
C LEU A 743 23.83 13.48 33.48
N PRO A 744 22.90 12.53 33.65
CA PRO A 744 22.18 11.86 32.55
C PRO A 744 21.06 12.74 31.98
N LEU A 745 21.40 13.93 31.49
CA LEU A 745 20.44 14.91 30.98
C LEU A 745 20.70 15.24 29.52
N PHE A 746 19.62 15.49 28.78
CA PHE A 746 19.68 16.13 27.48
C PHE A 746 18.48 17.05 27.29
N CYS A 747 18.58 17.96 26.33
CA CYS A 747 17.52 18.91 26.02
C CYS A 747 17.27 19.00 24.52
N SER A 748 16.10 19.50 24.16
CA SER A 748 15.76 19.86 22.79
C SER A 748 15.03 21.20 22.77
N ALA A 749 15.43 22.07 21.84
CA ALA A 749 14.91 23.41 21.65
C ALA A 749 14.23 23.56 20.30
N SER A 750 13.14 24.32 20.27
CA SER A 750 12.27 24.45 19.11
C SER A 750 11.90 25.91 18.82
N ASP A 751 11.47 26.13 17.58
CA ASP A 751 10.93 27.40 17.08
C ASP A 751 9.59 27.80 17.75
N ASP A 752 8.98 26.93 18.56
CA ASP A 752 7.81 27.26 19.39
C ASP A 752 8.17 28.08 20.64
N GLY A 753 9.46 28.28 20.93
CA GLY A 753 9.92 29.02 22.10
C GLY A 753 10.04 28.16 23.36
N ALA A 754 9.80 26.85 23.25
CA ALA A 754 9.91 25.91 24.35
C ALA A 754 11.20 25.07 24.26
N ILE A 755 11.69 24.68 25.44
CA ILE A 755 12.79 23.73 25.60
C ILE A 755 12.30 22.56 26.42
N HIS A 756 12.43 21.36 25.88
CA HIS A 756 12.10 20.13 26.60
C HIS A 756 13.38 19.53 27.18
N VAL A 757 13.37 19.28 28.49
CA VAL A 757 14.46 18.64 29.23
C VAL A 757 14.08 17.19 29.51
N PHE A 758 15.04 16.29 29.28
CA PHE A 758 14.87 14.85 29.41
C PHE A 758 15.97 14.26 30.28
N HIS A 759 15.61 13.18 30.96
CA HIS A 759 16.53 12.26 31.60
C HIS A 759 16.81 11.10 30.65
N ALA A 760 18.08 10.71 30.54
CA ALA A 760 18.50 9.56 29.75
C ALA A 760 19.53 8.73 30.52
N THR A 761 19.08 7.64 31.15
CA THR A 761 20.01 6.65 31.69
C THR A 761 20.41 5.68 30.60
N VAL A 762 21.68 5.79 30.22
CA VAL A 762 22.39 4.81 29.42
C VAL A 762 23.00 3.78 30.37
N TYR A 763 22.77 2.51 30.07
CA TYR A 763 23.36 1.40 30.79
C TYR A 763 24.59 0.91 30.02
N ASP A 764 25.69 0.65 30.72
CA ASP A 764 26.92 0.13 30.09
C ASP A 764 26.77 -1.35 29.71
N ASP A 765 25.77 -2.04 30.26
CA ASP A 765 25.44 -3.41 29.92
C ASP A 765 24.73 -3.47 28.55
N LEU A 766 25.33 -4.21 27.61
CA LEU A 766 24.89 -4.31 26.21
C LEU A 766 23.46 -4.83 25.99
N ILE A 767 22.79 -5.34 27.02
CA ILE A 767 21.47 -5.98 26.94
C ILE A 767 20.34 -4.98 27.23
N THR A 768 20.60 -3.99 28.09
CA THR A 768 19.56 -3.08 28.59
C THR A 768 19.49 -1.81 27.77
N ASN A 769 18.35 -1.58 27.12
CA ASN A 769 18.10 -0.38 26.34
C ASN A 769 18.05 0.89 27.22
N PRO A 770 18.39 2.07 26.67
CA PRO A 770 18.39 3.31 27.43
C PRO A 770 16.98 3.74 27.86
N LEU A 771 16.84 4.16 29.12
CA LEU A 771 15.59 4.67 29.66
C LEU A 771 15.52 6.19 29.47
N LEU A 772 14.49 6.63 28.72
CA LEU A 772 14.28 8.04 28.37
C LEU A 772 12.99 8.55 29.02
N VAL A 773 13.13 9.54 29.91
CA VAL A 773 12.01 10.13 30.67
C VAL A 773 11.93 11.64 30.42
N PRO A 774 10.79 12.19 29.96
CA PRO A 774 10.59 13.63 29.89
C PRO A 774 10.48 14.22 31.30
N LEU A 775 11.23 15.30 31.58
CA LEU A 775 11.26 15.91 32.91
C LEU A 775 10.44 17.20 32.96
N LYS A 776 10.78 18.17 32.12
CA LYS A 776 10.19 19.52 32.18
C LYS A 776 10.14 20.19 30.81
N LYS A 777 9.03 20.89 30.56
CA LYS A 777 8.90 21.89 29.51
C LYS A 777 9.25 23.26 30.09
N LEU A 778 10.29 23.88 29.55
CA LEU A 778 10.78 25.21 29.90
C LEU A 778 10.21 26.20 28.91
N GLU A 779 9.39 27.12 29.40
CA GLU A 779 8.74 28.17 28.61
C GLU A 779 9.21 29.53 29.09
N GLY A 780 9.39 30.46 28.15
CA GLY A 780 9.74 31.83 28.50
C GLY A 780 10.19 32.68 27.32
N HIS A 781 10.86 32.09 26.33
CA HIS A 781 11.29 32.84 25.14
C HIS A 781 10.08 33.31 24.33
N LYS A 782 10.17 34.54 23.82
CA LYS A 782 9.14 35.08 22.94
C LYS A 782 9.40 34.61 21.51
N VAL A 783 8.35 34.12 20.84
CA VAL A 783 8.43 33.75 19.43
C VAL A 783 8.39 35.03 18.58
N VAL A 784 9.41 35.24 17.75
CA VAL A 784 9.54 36.38 16.83
C VAL A 784 9.67 35.87 15.41
N ASN A 785 8.80 36.32 14.50
CA ASN A 785 8.79 35.89 13.10
C ASN A 785 8.82 34.36 12.92
N SER A 786 8.02 33.65 13.73
CA SER A 786 7.96 32.18 13.77
C SER A 786 9.22 31.46 14.23
N LEU A 787 10.25 32.19 14.70
CA LEU A 787 11.45 31.64 15.35
C LEU A 787 11.32 31.74 16.87
N GLY A 788 11.82 30.72 17.55
CA GLY A 788 11.77 30.58 19.00
C GLY A 788 13.18 30.53 19.58
N VAL A 789 13.57 29.36 20.10
CA VAL A 789 14.91 29.11 20.62
C VAL A 789 15.81 28.59 19.50
N LEU A 790 16.90 29.31 19.22
CA LEU A 790 17.79 29.01 18.10
C LEU A 790 18.93 28.07 18.49
N ASP A 791 19.46 28.21 19.71
CA ASP A 791 20.54 27.37 20.19
C ASP A 791 20.48 27.17 21.71
N VAL A 792 21.12 26.09 22.18
CA VAL A 792 21.14 25.68 23.58
C VAL A 792 22.47 25.02 23.93
N CYS A 793 22.99 25.32 25.12
CA CYS A 793 24.22 24.74 25.64
C CYS A 793 24.04 24.40 27.13
N TRP A 794 24.56 23.25 27.56
CA TRP A 794 24.60 22.90 28.98
C TRP A 794 25.81 23.51 29.67
N HIS A 795 25.65 23.82 30.95
CA HIS A 795 26.79 24.09 31.81
C HIS A 795 27.67 22.82 31.95
N PRO A 796 29.01 22.93 31.95
CA PRO A 796 29.89 21.75 31.95
C PRO A 796 29.72 20.80 33.15
N ARG A 797 29.33 21.34 34.32
CA ARG A 797 29.24 20.59 35.59
C ARG A 797 27.82 20.54 36.16
N GLU A 798 27.28 21.70 36.51
CA GLU A 798 25.93 21.87 37.08
C GLU A 798 24.79 21.53 36.12
N ALA A 799 23.60 21.25 36.67
CA ALA A 799 22.35 21.02 35.93
C ALA A 799 21.73 22.33 35.40
N TRP A 800 22.56 23.21 34.85
CA TRP A 800 22.14 24.51 34.32
C TRP A 800 22.15 24.50 32.81
N LEU A 801 21.17 25.17 32.23
CA LEU A 801 20.99 25.23 30.79
C LEU A 801 21.03 26.69 30.33
N PHE A 802 21.72 26.94 29.23
CA PHE A 802 21.73 28.23 28.57
C PHE A 802 20.97 28.13 27.26
N SER A 803 20.15 29.13 26.95
CA SER A 803 19.40 29.18 25.70
C SER A 803 19.51 30.53 25.02
N ALA A 804 19.54 30.52 23.70
CA ALA A 804 19.52 31.72 22.85
C ALA A 804 18.19 31.81 22.12
N GLY A 805 17.52 32.95 22.26
CA GLY A 805 16.25 33.20 21.63
C GLY A 805 16.33 34.15 20.44
N ALA A 806 15.32 34.03 19.57
CA ALA A 806 15.03 35.01 18.54
C ALA A 806 14.55 36.36 19.13
N ASP A 807 14.23 36.40 20.42
CA ASP A 807 13.81 37.57 21.19
C ASP A 807 14.95 38.48 21.67
N HIS A 808 16.16 38.32 21.10
CA HIS A 808 17.37 39.10 21.44
C HIS A 808 17.95 38.83 22.83
N VAL A 809 17.40 37.84 23.54
CA VAL A 809 17.76 37.54 24.92
C VAL A 809 18.31 36.11 25.01
N ALA A 810 19.41 35.95 25.74
CA ALA A 810 19.84 34.63 26.20
C ALA A 810 19.36 34.41 27.64
N ARG A 811 19.09 33.16 28.03
CA ARG A 811 18.57 32.84 29.36
C ARG A 811 19.32 31.70 30.01
N LEU A 812 19.49 31.80 31.32
CA LEU A 812 20.01 30.75 32.17
C LEU A 812 18.86 30.07 32.93
N TRP A 813 18.73 28.76 32.76
CA TRP A 813 17.77 27.92 33.46
C TRP A 813 18.48 27.13 34.55
N THR A 814 17.87 27.12 35.73
CA THR A 814 18.45 26.53 36.96
C THR A 814 17.41 25.64 37.65
N THR A 815 17.88 24.79 38.56
CA THR A 815 17.09 23.78 39.29
C THR A 815 16.01 24.35 40.21
#